data_AF-A0A7J8K0L9-F1
#
_entry.id   AF-A0A7J8K0L9-F1
#
_cell.length_a   1.000
_cell.length_b   1.000
_cell.length_c   1.000
_cell.angle_alpha   90.00
_cell.angle_beta   90.00
_cell.angle_gamma   90.00
#
_symmetry.space_group_name_H-M   'P 1'
#
loop_
_entity.id
_entity.type
_entity.pdbx_description
1 polymer ?
#
loop_
_entity_poly.entity_id
_entity_poly.type
_entity_poly.pdbx_seq_one_letter_code
_entity_poly.pdbx_strand_id
1 'polypeptide(L)'
;MSLSTSSSVFLDPVPSNTNRFQVNVINEGPESSAAADSADPPHYEETSFGDEGQTRFRVSFRPGKQECYDNFLQTGDSAKTDASFHAYDSHTNTYYLQTFGHNTMDAVPKIEYYRNTGSLSGPKASRPSLLEIHEQLAKNVAAAPGSADRVANGDGMPGDEQAENKEDDDKSGAVKFGWVKGVLVRCMLNIWGVMLFIRLSWIVGEAGIGLGVIIIGLSVVVTTLTGISMSAICTNGVVRGGGAYYLISRSLGPEFGGSIGLIFAFANAVAVAMYVVGFAETVVDLLKESDSMMVDPTNDIRIIGSITVVILLGISVAGMEWEAKAQVILLIILLIAIANFFIGTVIPSNNEKKSKGFFNYQASIFAENFGPSFTKGEGFFSVFAIFFPAATGILAGANISGDLEDPQDAIPRGTMLAIFITTVAYIGVAICVGACVVRDATGNMNDTIISGMNCNGSAACGLGYDFSRCQHEPCQYGLMNNFQVMSMVSGFGPLITAGIFSATLSSALASLVSAPKVFQALCKDNIYKALQFFAKGYGKNNEPLRGYILTFVIAMAFILIAELNTIAPIISNFFLASYALINFSCFHASYAKSPGWRPAYGIYNMWVSLFGAVLCCAVMFVINWWAAVITYVIEFFLYIYVTYKKPDVNWGSSTQALSYVSALDNALELTTVEDHVKNFRPQCIVLTGGPMTRPALLDITHAFTKNSGLCICCEVFVGPRKLCVKEMNSGMAKKQAWLIKNKIKAFYAAVAADCFRDGVRSLLQASGLGRMKPNTLVIGYKRNWRKAQLTEIENYVGIIHDAFDFEIGVVIVRISQGFDISQVLQVQDELEKLEQERLALEATIKDNESGEGNGGIRGLFKKAGKFNITKPTSKKDSSINTIQSMHVGEFNQKLVEASTQFKKKQGKGTIDVWWLFDDGGLTLLIPYILTLRKKWKDCKLRIYVGGKVNRIEEEKIAMASLLSKFRIKFADIHIIGDINMKPNKESWKVFEEMIEPYRLHESCKDVTTAEKLKRETPWKITDAELEAVKEKSYRQVRLNELLQEHSRAANLIVLSLPVARKGSISDWLYMAWLEILTKNLPPVLLVRGNHKNVLTFYS
;
A
#
# COMPACT_ATOMS: atom_id res chain seq x y z
N MET A 1 33.24 15.81 57.48
CA MET A 1 34.64 15.95 57.93
C MET A 1 35.49 16.27 56.73
N SER A 2 36.20 17.38 56.83
CA SER A 2 37.09 18.00 55.87
C SER A 2 38.43 17.28 55.71
N LEU A 3 39.06 17.45 54.54
CA LEU A 3 40.47 17.82 54.26
C LEU A 3 40.88 17.17 52.92
N SER A 4 40.86 17.87 51.78
CA SER A 4 41.85 18.85 51.24
C SER A 4 43.21 18.21 50.94
N THR A 5 43.72 18.20 49.71
CA THR A 5 44.47 19.31 49.07
C THR A 5 44.81 18.87 47.62
N SER A 6 44.37 19.58 46.56
CA SER A 6 45.03 20.71 45.85
C SER A 6 46.34 20.29 45.16
N SER A 7 46.73 20.72 43.95
CA SER A 7 46.45 21.90 43.12
C SER A 7 47.31 21.73 41.86
N SER A 8 46.90 22.13 40.65
CA SER A 8 47.13 23.47 40.06
C SER A 8 46.98 23.30 38.53
N VAL A 9 46.49 24.21 37.68
CA VAL A 9 46.08 25.64 37.69
C VAL A 9 45.40 25.84 36.30
N PHE A 10 44.12 26.26 36.21
CA PHE A 10 43.61 27.62 35.83
C PHE A 10 44.01 28.08 34.40
N LEU A 11 43.20 28.75 33.54
CA LEU A 11 41.96 29.55 33.61
C LEU A 11 41.44 29.74 32.16
N ASP A 12 40.12 29.59 31.93
CA ASP A 12 39.15 30.46 31.19
C ASP A 12 39.49 31.15 29.83
N PRO A 13 38.53 31.78 29.09
CA PRO A 13 37.23 31.29 28.55
C PRO A 13 36.92 31.79 27.08
N VAL A 14 35.81 31.29 26.46
CA VAL A 14 35.04 31.80 25.26
C VAL A 14 35.79 31.67 23.88
N PRO A 15 35.16 31.61 22.65
CA PRO A 15 33.81 32.03 22.27
C PRO A 15 33.01 31.27 21.17
N SER A 16 31.78 31.77 21.01
CA SER A 16 30.80 31.82 19.89
C SER A 16 31.01 31.10 18.53
N ASN A 17 29.86 30.62 18.01
CA ASN A 17 29.40 30.48 16.61
C ASN A 17 30.37 29.95 15.54
N THR A 18 29.94 28.90 14.82
CA THR A 18 29.78 28.96 13.35
C THR A 18 29.21 27.67 12.74
N ASN A 19 28.26 27.85 11.83
CA ASN A 19 27.88 26.93 10.76
C ASN A 19 29.10 26.53 9.93
N ARG A 20 29.19 25.27 9.50
CA ARG A 20 30.20 24.86 8.50
C ARG A 20 29.67 23.79 7.54
N PHE A 21 28.98 24.24 6.49
CA PHE A 21 29.11 23.66 5.16
C PHE A 21 30.38 24.26 4.54
N GLN A 22 31.36 23.45 4.18
CA GLN A 22 32.48 23.87 3.33
C GLN A 22 32.48 23.04 2.05
N VAL A 23 32.25 23.73 0.94
CA VAL A 23 32.43 23.26 -0.43
C VAL A 23 33.87 23.56 -0.82
N ASN A 24 34.65 22.54 -1.17
CA ASN A 24 35.97 22.73 -1.76
C ASN A 24 35.82 23.05 -3.25
N VAL A 25 36.29 24.24 -3.62
CA VAL A 25 36.53 24.67 -5.00
C VAL A 25 37.93 24.22 -5.37
N ILE A 26 38.05 23.40 -6.42
CA ILE A 26 39.35 23.06 -7.03
C ILE A 26 39.51 23.93 -8.28
N ASN A 27 40.53 24.79 -8.26
CA ASN A 27 41.00 25.56 -9.40
C ASN A 27 41.91 24.70 -10.29
N GLU A 28 41.71 24.82 -11.60
CA GLU A 28 42.62 24.33 -12.64
C GLU A 28 43.83 25.27 -12.83
N GLY A 29 45.00 24.70 -13.12
CA GLY A 29 46.22 25.40 -13.54
C GLY A 29 47.44 24.46 -13.63
N PRO A 30 48.44 24.73 -14.51
CA PRO A 30 48.82 23.80 -15.59
C PRO A 30 50.25 23.20 -15.49
N GLU A 31 50.60 22.39 -16.52
CA GLU A 31 51.92 21.84 -16.90
C GLU A 31 52.29 20.43 -16.37
N SER A 32 53.22 19.70 -16.97
CA SER A 32 53.33 19.11 -18.32
C SER A 32 54.44 18.03 -18.24
N SER A 33 54.31 16.98 -19.06
CA SER A 33 55.37 16.15 -19.67
C SER A 33 56.01 14.92 -18.96
N ALA A 34 56.01 13.83 -19.77
CA ALA A 34 56.92 12.66 -19.87
C ALA A 34 56.81 11.51 -18.84
N ALA A 35 56.89 10.22 -19.15
CA ALA A 35 56.85 9.38 -20.37
C ALA A 35 56.86 7.88 -19.94
N ALA A 36 56.40 6.97 -20.83
CA ALA A 36 56.79 5.55 -21.01
C ALA A 36 55.69 4.46 -20.92
N ASP A 37 55.22 4.06 -22.12
CA ASP A 37 55.00 2.72 -22.70
C ASP A 37 54.17 1.58 -22.07
N SER A 38 53.21 1.16 -22.92
CA SER A 38 52.82 -0.20 -23.32
C SER A 38 51.93 -1.06 -22.40
N ALA A 39 50.72 -1.36 -22.92
CA ALA A 39 50.14 -2.70 -23.12
C ALA A 39 48.59 -2.67 -22.96
N ASP A 40 47.90 -3.24 -23.94
CA ASP A 40 46.45 -3.45 -24.02
C ASP A 40 45.87 -4.23 -22.82
N PRO A 41 44.58 -4.04 -22.47
CA PRO A 41 43.84 -4.95 -21.60
C PRO A 41 43.05 -6.02 -22.38
N PRO A 42 42.73 -7.17 -21.75
CA PRO A 42 42.49 -8.44 -22.45
C PRO A 42 41.01 -8.77 -22.71
N HIS A 43 40.82 -9.64 -23.71
CA HIS A 43 39.63 -10.45 -23.99
C HIS A 43 39.36 -11.51 -22.90
N TYR A 44 38.07 -11.79 -22.64
CA TYR A 44 37.56 -13.11 -22.24
C TYR A 44 36.06 -13.19 -22.61
N GLU A 45 35.67 -13.85 -23.69
CA GLU A 45 35.40 -15.29 -23.90
C GLU A 45 33.95 -15.71 -23.54
N GLU A 46 33.19 -15.97 -24.60
CA GLU A 46 31.92 -16.70 -24.62
C GLU A 46 32.17 -18.21 -24.53
N THR A 47 31.34 -18.92 -23.76
CA THR A 47 31.09 -20.37 -23.92
C THR A 47 29.60 -20.62 -23.61
N SER A 48 28.77 -20.95 -24.60
CA SER A 48 28.53 -22.30 -25.19
C SER A 48 27.45 -23.10 -24.48
N PHE A 49 26.30 -23.25 -25.16
CA PHE A 49 25.52 -24.49 -25.21
C PHE A 49 25.02 -24.66 -26.67
N GLY A 50 25.60 -25.61 -27.41
CA GLY A 50 24.93 -26.31 -28.52
C GLY A 50 24.23 -27.56 -27.97
N ASP A 51 23.58 -28.43 -28.72
CA ASP A 51 23.03 -28.53 -30.07
C ASP A 51 22.16 -29.82 -30.01
N GLU A 52 21.03 -29.90 -30.73
CA GLU A 52 20.48 -31.13 -31.34
C GLU A 52 19.07 -30.90 -31.94
N GLY A 53 18.96 -31.09 -33.27
CA GLY A 53 18.01 -32.06 -33.83
C GLY A 53 16.67 -31.61 -34.44
N GLN A 54 16.70 -31.19 -35.72
CA GLN A 54 15.76 -31.46 -36.85
C GLN A 54 14.22 -31.60 -36.59
N THR A 55 13.35 -30.89 -37.33
CA THR A 55 12.89 -31.33 -38.67
C THR A 55 12.12 -30.24 -39.46
N ARG A 56 12.26 -30.32 -40.78
CA ARG A 56 11.73 -29.47 -41.86
C ARG A 56 10.19 -29.44 -41.95
N PHE A 57 9.64 -28.31 -42.45
CA PHE A 57 8.81 -28.29 -43.67
C PHE A 57 9.02 -27.00 -44.47
N ARG A 58 9.11 -27.14 -45.79
CA ARG A 58 9.53 -26.16 -46.80
C ARG A 58 8.43 -26.07 -47.86
N VAL A 59 7.96 -24.86 -48.21
CA VAL A 59 7.25 -24.54 -49.48
C VAL A 59 7.55 -23.06 -49.78
N SER A 60 8.66 -22.75 -50.47
CA SER A 60 8.77 -22.41 -51.90
C SER A 60 7.82 -21.32 -52.42
N PHE A 61 8.37 -20.16 -52.80
CA PHE A 61 7.83 -19.34 -53.88
C PHE A 61 8.96 -19.00 -54.87
N ARG A 62 8.75 -19.39 -56.13
CA ARG A 62 9.54 -18.96 -57.29
C ARG A 62 8.89 -17.70 -57.90
N PRO A 63 9.65 -16.90 -58.69
CA PRO A 63 9.28 -15.58 -59.14
C PRO A 63 8.68 -15.55 -60.56
N GLY A 64 7.94 -14.49 -60.89
CA GLY A 64 7.62 -14.06 -62.25
C GLY A 64 7.56 -12.53 -62.31
N LYS A 65 8.57 -11.90 -62.93
CA LYS A 65 8.52 -11.07 -64.16
C LYS A 65 7.73 -9.76 -64.06
N GLN A 66 8.17 -8.58 -64.49
CA GLN A 66 9.39 -8.12 -65.21
C GLN A 66 9.24 -6.58 -65.44
N GLU A 67 10.34 -5.83 -65.28
CA GLU A 67 10.72 -4.53 -65.94
C GLU A 67 9.80 -3.29 -65.79
N CYS A 68 10.23 -2.01 -65.77
CA CYS A 68 11.43 -1.25 -66.19
C CYS A 68 11.35 0.10 -65.40
N TYR A 69 12.39 0.68 -64.78
CA TYR A 69 13.42 1.54 -65.37
C TYR A 69 14.41 1.90 -64.24
N ASP A 70 15.69 1.59 -64.45
CA ASP A 70 16.82 2.27 -63.80
C ASP A 70 17.95 2.27 -64.82
N ASN A 71 18.41 3.46 -65.20
CA ASN A 71 19.72 3.72 -65.78
C ASN A 71 19.89 5.24 -65.89
N PHE A 72 20.70 5.82 -65.01
CA PHE A 72 21.94 6.51 -65.41
C PHE A 72 22.68 7.01 -64.17
N LEU A 73 23.88 6.46 -63.93
CA LEU A 73 24.90 7.02 -63.06
C LEU A 73 26.18 7.23 -63.89
N GLN A 74 26.89 8.32 -63.58
CA GLN A 74 28.32 8.61 -63.74
C GLN A 74 28.92 8.94 -65.12
N THR A 75 29.51 10.15 -65.19
CA THR A 75 30.86 10.57 -65.65
C THR A 75 30.83 12.12 -65.76
N GLY A 76 31.85 12.96 -65.56
CA GLY A 76 33.28 12.90 -65.22
C GLY A 76 33.88 14.31 -65.48
N ASP A 77 34.89 14.70 -64.68
CA ASP A 77 35.93 15.74 -64.90
C ASP A 77 35.60 17.20 -65.29
N SER A 78 36.11 18.17 -64.51
CA SER A 78 37.39 18.86 -64.81
C SER A 78 37.68 20.13 -63.95
N ALA A 79 38.96 20.21 -63.59
CA ALA A 79 39.78 21.15 -62.83
C ALA A 79 39.76 22.68 -63.12
N LYS A 80 40.08 23.44 -62.04
CA LYS A 80 41.10 24.52 -61.89
C LYS A 80 40.73 26.04 -61.96
N THR A 81 40.97 26.69 -60.80
CA THR A 81 41.68 27.99 -60.50
C THR A 81 41.16 29.29 -61.12
N ASP A 82 41.20 30.48 -60.50
CA ASP A 82 41.73 31.00 -59.23
C ASP A 82 41.13 32.42 -58.99
N ALA A 83 41.12 32.86 -57.71
CA ALA A 83 41.24 34.25 -57.19
C ALA A 83 40.30 35.37 -57.72
N SER A 84 39.75 36.32 -56.97
CA SER A 84 39.87 36.81 -55.59
C SER A 84 38.85 37.96 -55.40
N PHE A 85 38.45 38.25 -54.17
CA PHE A 85 38.09 39.55 -53.56
C PHE A 85 36.89 39.49 -52.61
N HIS A 86 37.17 39.88 -51.36
CA HIS A 86 36.22 40.14 -50.27
C HIS A 86 35.33 41.37 -50.54
N ALA A 87 34.09 41.35 -50.04
CA ALA A 87 33.51 42.44 -49.24
C ALA A 87 32.19 41.97 -48.59
N TYR A 88 31.94 42.44 -47.37
CA TYR A 88 30.66 42.32 -46.67
C TYR A 88 29.50 42.78 -47.58
N ASP A 89 28.40 42.03 -47.59
CA ASP A 89 27.10 42.69 -47.56
C ASP A 89 26.06 41.91 -46.75
N SER A 90 25.46 42.69 -45.87
CA SER A 90 24.21 42.48 -45.17
C SER A 90 23.01 42.43 -46.13
N HIS A 91 21.95 41.78 -45.67
CA HIS A 91 20.59 41.76 -46.22
C HIS A 91 20.18 40.61 -47.17
N THR A 92 18.97 40.12 -46.87
CA THR A 92 18.05 39.36 -47.71
C THR A 92 18.36 37.89 -48.02
N ASN A 93 17.88 37.00 -47.15
CA ASN A 93 17.32 35.72 -47.60
C ASN A 93 16.04 35.39 -46.82
N THR A 94 15.02 36.22 -47.01
CA THR A 94 13.61 36.05 -46.56
C THR A 94 12.77 35.19 -47.52
N TYR A 95 13.39 34.47 -48.47
CA TYR A 95 12.65 33.78 -49.53
C TYR A 95 12.15 32.35 -49.20
N TYR A 96 12.57 31.74 -48.08
CA TYR A 96 12.21 30.35 -47.73
C TYR A 96 11.11 30.20 -46.67
N LEU A 97 10.43 31.29 -46.27
CA LEU A 97 9.47 31.31 -45.15
C LEU A 97 8.00 31.52 -45.55
N GLN A 98 7.62 31.16 -46.78
CA GLN A 98 6.24 31.26 -47.26
C GLN A 98 5.46 29.95 -47.08
N THR A 99 4.69 29.84 -46.00
CA THR A 99 3.65 28.82 -45.85
C THR A 99 2.39 29.32 -46.55
N PHE A 100 1.97 28.61 -47.60
CA PHE A 100 0.84 28.99 -48.47
C PHE A 100 0.92 30.37 -49.15
N GLY A 101 2.13 30.89 -49.41
CA GLY A 101 2.33 32.13 -50.17
C GLY A 101 2.32 33.43 -49.35
N HIS A 102 2.29 33.37 -48.02
CA HIS A 102 2.34 34.55 -47.13
C HIS A 102 3.37 34.39 -45.99
N ASN A 103 3.83 35.51 -45.42
CA ASN A 103 4.80 35.57 -44.31
C ASN A 103 4.19 35.06 -43.00
N THR A 104 4.08 33.75 -42.85
CA THR A 104 3.79 33.07 -41.58
C THR A 104 4.97 32.17 -41.24
N MET A 105 5.53 32.32 -40.03
CA MET A 105 6.67 31.52 -39.56
C MET A 105 6.31 30.06 -39.22
N ASP A 106 5.02 29.67 -39.32
CA ASP A 106 4.56 28.30 -39.03
C ASP A 106 4.86 27.35 -40.20
N ALA A 107 5.54 26.23 -39.94
CA ALA A 107 5.87 25.23 -40.95
C ALA A 107 4.76 24.17 -41.14
N VAL A 108 4.57 23.72 -42.39
CA VAL A 108 3.72 22.57 -42.75
C VAL A 108 4.49 21.26 -42.44
N PRO A 109 3.82 20.17 -42.02
CA PRO A 109 4.50 18.90 -41.74
C PRO A 109 5.33 18.38 -42.93
N LYS A 110 6.63 18.14 -42.68
CA LYS A 110 7.58 17.59 -43.67
C LYS A 110 8.44 16.50 -43.04
N ILE A 111 8.85 15.53 -43.86
CA ILE A 111 9.67 14.39 -43.43
C ILE A 111 11.02 14.79 -42.81
N GLU A 112 11.59 15.92 -43.25
CA GLU A 112 12.89 16.43 -42.83
C GLU A 112 12.92 16.81 -41.34
N TYR A 113 11.78 17.20 -40.77
CA TYR A 113 11.70 17.60 -39.36
C TYR A 113 11.72 16.45 -38.35
N TYR A 114 11.60 15.20 -38.81
CA TYR A 114 11.56 14.00 -37.97
C TYR A 114 12.83 13.13 -38.08
N ARG A 115 13.93 13.67 -38.64
CA ARG A 115 15.25 13.00 -38.69
C ARG A 115 16.04 13.22 -37.39
N ASN A 116 16.82 12.21 -36.98
CA ASN A 116 17.54 12.17 -35.70
C ASN A 116 18.68 13.22 -35.63
N THR A 117 18.99 13.72 -34.42
CA THR A 117 20.07 14.70 -34.15
C THR A 117 21.48 14.14 -34.29
N GLY A 118 21.65 12.81 -34.40
CA GLY A 118 22.95 12.12 -34.38
C GLY A 118 23.50 11.63 -35.73
N SER A 119 22.87 11.88 -36.89
CA SER A 119 23.39 11.40 -38.17
C SER A 119 24.28 12.44 -38.87
N LEU A 120 25.58 12.17 -39.00
CA LEU A 120 26.50 12.90 -39.87
C LEU A 120 26.04 12.77 -41.34
N SER A 121 25.26 13.71 -41.86
CA SER A 121 25.33 14.24 -43.24
C SER A 121 24.05 15.00 -43.60
N GLY A 122 24.20 16.27 -43.98
CA GLY A 122 23.16 17.12 -44.59
C GLY A 122 22.92 18.45 -43.84
N PRO A 123 22.81 19.60 -44.55
CA PRO A 123 22.49 20.89 -43.91
C PRO A 123 21.07 20.86 -43.31
N LYS A 124 20.98 21.29 -42.06
CA LYS A 124 19.80 21.25 -41.19
C LYS A 124 18.77 22.32 -41.56
N ALA A 125 17.51 21.96 -41.76
CA ALA A 125 16.39 22.92 -41.71
C ALA A 125 15.94 23.08 -40.24
N SER A 126 16.25 24.21 -39.62
CA SER A 126 15.86 24.50 -38.23
C SER A 126 14.40 24.97 -38.16
N ARG A 127 13.61 24.40 -37.24
CA ARG A 127 12.28 24.92 -36.90
C ARG A 127 12.44 26.19 -36.05
N PRO A 128 11.56 27.20 -36.18
CA PRO A 128 11.50 28.29 -35.21
C PRO A 128 10.99 27.78 -33.86
N SER A 129 11.64 28.19 -32.77
CA SER A 129 11.25 27.84 -31.40
C SER A 129 9.93 28.53 -31.01
N LEU A 130 9.23 27.97 -30.02
CA LEU A 130 7.97 28.55 -29.53
C LEU A 130 8.18 29.97 -28.96
N LEU A 131 9.37 30.24 -28.39
CA LEU A 131 9.81 31.56 -27.93
C LEU A 131 9.98 32.56 -29.10
N GLU A 132 10.58 32.13 -30.22
CA GLU A 132 10.77 32.94 -31.44
C GLU A 132 9.46 33.24 -32.18
N ILE A 133 8.43 32.43 -31.97
CA ILE A 133 7.07 32.70 -32.47
C ILE A 133 6.35 33.75 -31.58
N HIS A 134 6.82 33.95 -30.34
CA HIS A 134 6.11 34.67 -29.28
C HIS A 134 6.54 36.13 -29.06
N GLU A 135 7.82 36.51 -29.26
CA GLU A 135 8.31 37.85 -28.89
C GLU A 135 8.83 38.73 -30.06
N GLN A 136 8.70 40.04 -29.89
CA GLN A 136 9.30 41.09 -30.72
C GLN A 136 10.49 41.69 -29.96
N LEU A 137 11.69 41.58 -30.52
CA LEU A 137 12.94 42.04 -29.93
C LEU A 137 12.99 43.58 -29.88
N ALA A 138 12.81 44.17 -28.70
CA ALA A 138 13.20 45.55 -28.42
C ALA A 138 14.48 45.54 -27.57
N LYS A 139 15.54 46.15 -28.10
CA LYS A 139 16.84 46.32 -27.45
C LYS A 139 17.06 47.79 -27.05
N ASN A 140 17.91 47.96 -26.04
CA ASN A 140 18.54 49.17 -25.46
C ASN A 140 17.89 49.56 -24.09
N VAL A 141 18.60 49.64 -22.96
CA VAL A 141 19.94 50.22 -22.70
C VAL A 141 20.62 49.59 -21.45
N ALA A 142 21.94 49.45 -21.58
CA ALA A 142 23.07 49.47 -20.61
C ALA A 142 23.01 48.84 -19.20
N ALA A 143 24.06 48.07 -18.93
CA ALA A 143 24.49 47.59 -17.62
C ALA A 143 25.48 48.56 -16.95
N ALA A 144 25.49 48.60 -15.61
CA ALA A 144 26.69 48.73 -14.78
C ALA A 144 26.41 48.29 -13.32
N PRO A 145 27.43 47.87 -12.53
CA PRO A 145 27.30 47.02 -11.34
C PRO A 145 27.68 47.69 -9.99
N GLY A 146 27.35 47.05 -8.87
CA GLY A 146 27.83 47.33 -7.49
C GLY A 146 26.71 47.18 -6.44
N SER A 147 26.72 46.24 -5.48
CA SER A 147 27.57 45.98 -4.28
C SER A 147 26.99 46.54 -2.97
N ALA A 148 26.68 45.60 -2.06
CA ALA A 148 26.83 45.59 -0.60
C ALA A 148 26.00 46.49 0.37
N ASP A 149 25.24 45.77 1.22
CA ASP A 149 25.16 45.80 2.69
C ASP A 149 24.49 46.94 3.50
N ARG A 150 23.52 46.48 4.34
CA ARG A 150 23.33 46.73 5.82
C ARG A 150 22.95 48.15 6.29
N VAL A 151 22.20 48.43 7.37
CA VAL A 151 21.54 47.70 8.48
C VAL A 151 20.74 48.73 9.30
N ALA A 152 19.59 48.31 9.83
CA ALA A 152 18.93 48.62 11.14
C ALA A 152 18.79 50.09 11.65
N ASN A 153 18.00 50.45 12.66
CA ASN A 153 17.34 49.79 13.82
C ASN A 153 15.98 50.48 14.06
N GLY A 154 14.95 49.81 14.60
CA GLY A 154 14.69 49.65 16.05
C GLY A 154 13.69 50.73 16.50
N ASP A 155 12.78 50.59 17.45
CA ASP A 155 12.42 49.55 18.42
C ASP A 155 11.01 49.91 18.96
N GLY A 156 10.33 48.98 19.63
CA GLY A 156 9.23 49.31 20.53
C GLY A 156 8.25 48.18 20.88
N MET A 157 8.60 47.35 21.86
CA MET A 157 7.69 46.51 22.69
C MET A 157 6.99 47.40 23.76
N PRO A 158 5.95 46.98 24.55
CA PRO A 158 5.89 45.74 25.35
C PRO A 158 4.50 45.04 25.46
N GLY A 159 4.48 43.74 25.75
CA GLY A 159 3.83 43.16 26.96
C GLY A 159 2.48 42.51 26.63
N ASP A 160 1.96 41.47 27.30
CA ASP A 160 2.46 40.54 28.32
C ASP A 160 1.45 39.36 28.36
N GLU A 161 1.81 38.28 29.06
CA GLU A 161 0.92 37.26 29.66
C GLU A 161 0.34 36.05 28.88
N GLN A 162 0.74 34.88 29.39
CA GLN A 162 -0.06 33.68 29.75
C GLN A 162 -0.61 32.78 28.62
N ALA A 163 -0.83 31.48 28.81
CA ALA A 163 -0.34 30.41 29.68
C ALA A 163 -1.20 29.18 29.25
N GLU A 164 -0.62 27.97 29.36
CA GLU A 164 -1.36 26.71 29.59
C GLU A 164 -2.30 26.16 28.46
N ASN A 165 -2.47 24.85 28.22
CA ASN A 165 -2.08 23.63 28.91
C ASN A 165 -1.93 22.48 27.91
N LYS A 166 -0.99 21.58 28.21
CA LYS A 166 -1.01 20.18 27.76
C LYS A 166 -2.09 19.46 28.57
N GLU A 167 -2.93 18.69 27.91
CA GLU A 167 -3.86 17.79 28.57
C GLU A 167 -3.08 16.59 29.14
N ASP A 168 -2.98 16.55 30.47
CA ASP A 168 -2.68 15.34 31.22
C ASP A 168 -3.98 14.56 31.41
N ASP A 169 -4.00 13.32 30.89
CA ASP A 169 -5.10 12.37 31.06
C ASP A 169 -5.04 11.77 32.48
N ASP A 170 -6.11 12.00 33.23
CA ASP A 170 -6.44 11.38 34.51
C ASP A 170 -6.38 9.85 34.43
N LYS A 171 -5.46 9.23 35.18
CA LYS A 171 -5.49 7.79 35.45
C LYS A 171 -6.10 7.53 36.82
N SER A 172 -7.32 7.03 36.79
CA SER A 172 -7.87 6.21 37.87
C SER A 172 -6.94 5.00 38.11
N GLY A 173 -6.46 4.86 39.34
CA GLY A 173 -5.49 3.85 39.73
C GLY A 173 -6.07 2.44 39.71
N ALA A 174 -5.75 1.68 38.68
CA ALA A 174 -5.63 0.23 38.78
C ALA A 174 -4.18 -0.09 39.18
N VAL A 175 -3.98 -0.91 40.22
CA VAL A 175 -2.65 -1.34 40.67
C VAL A 175 -2.01 -2.18 39.56
N LYS A 176 -1.01 -1.63 38.89
CA LYS A 176 -0.27 -2.31 37.82
C LYS A 176 0.76 -3.30 38.39
N PHE A 177 1.01 -4.39 37.67
CA PHE A 177 1.97 -5.42 38.06
C PHE A 177 3.39 -5.10 37.55
N GLY A 178 4.40 -5.36 38.39
CA GLY A 178 5.81 -5.35 37.99
C GLY A 178 6.20 -6.62 37.19
N TRP A 179 7.40 -6.62 36.61
CA TRP A 179 7.85 -7.68 35.69
C TRP A 179 7.93 -9.10 36.30
N VAL A 180 8.29 -9.21 37.58
CA VAL A 180 8.39 -10.51 38.28
C VAL A 180 7.02 -11.16 38.40
N LYS A 181 6.06 -10.44 38.99
CA LYS A 181 4.71 -10.95 39.25
C LYS A 181 3.87 -11.04 37.96
N GLY A 182 3.99 -10.04 37.09
CA GLY A 182 3.19 -9.94 35.87
C GLY A 182 3.68 -10.82 34.72
N VAL A 183 5.00 -10.94 34.53
CA VAL A 183 5.55 -11.66 33.36
C VAL A 183 6.22 -12.96 33.78
N LEU A 184 7.24 -12.91 34.63
CA LEU A 184 8.06 -14.08 34.97
C LEU A 184 7.22 -15.22 35.56
N VAL A 185 6.47 -14.94 36.63
CA VAL A 185 5.61 -15.93 37.30
C VAL A 185 4.57 -16.52 36.35
N ARG A 186 3.94 -15.68 35.51
CA ARG A 186 2.92 -16.14 34.56
C ARG A 186 3.49 -16.99 33.43
N CYS A 187 4.66 -16.64 32.91
CA CYS A 187 5.34 -17.45 31.91
C CYS A 187 5.79 -18.79 32.52
N MET A 188 6.35 -18.80 33.74
CA MET A 188 6.75 -20.05 34.41
C MET A 188 5.57 -20.99 34.66
N LEU A 189 4.44 -20.46 35.14
CA LEU A 189 3.22 -21.26 35.36
C LEU A 189 2.65 -21.88 34.08
N ASN A 190 2.75 -21.19 32.95
CA ASN A 190 2.23 -21.69 31.68
C ASN A 190 3.21 -22.59 30.92
N ILE A 191 4.51 -22.48 31.21
CA ILE A 191 5.53 -23.40 30.67
C ILE A 191 5.51 -24.71 31.48
N TRP A 192 5.52 -24.61 32.82
CA TRP A 192 5.43 -25.79 33.71
C TRP A 192 4.01 -26.38 33.72
N GLY A 193 3.71 -27.16 32.69
CA GLY A 193 2.45 -27.88 32.55
C GLY A 193 2.52 -29.34 32.99
N VAL A 194 1.47 -30.08 32.60
CA VAL A 194 1.28 -31.54 32.79
C VAL A 194 2.54 -32.34 32.44
N MET A 195 3.20 -31.96 31.34
CA MET A 195 4.29 -32.74 30.74
C MET A 195 5.50 -32.87 31.66
N LEU A 196 5.73 -31.90 32.57
CA LEU A 196 6.84 -31.97 33.50
C LEU A 196 6.74 -33.21 34.39
N PHE A 197 5.57 -33.46 34.98
CA PHE A 197 5.41 -34.54 35.95
C PHE A 197 5.03 -35.88 35.35
N ILE A 198 4.22 -35.87 34.28
CA ILE A 198 3.59 -37.09 33.77
C ILE A 198 4.36 -37.71 32.59
N ARG A 199 4.98 -36.89 31.73
CA ARG A 199 5.56 -37.36 30.47
C ARG A 199 7.08 -37.22 30.38
N LEU A 200 7.72 -36.39 31.20
CA LEU A 200 9.17 -36.22 31.14
C LEU A 200 9.94 -37.50 31.49
N SER A 201 9.45 -38.32 32.44
CA SER A 201 10.06 -39.62 32.73
C SER A 201 9.95 -40.59 31.56
N TRP A 202 8.79 -40.61 30.89
CA TRP A 202 8.55 -41.42 29.70
C TRP A 202 9.45 -41.01 28.53
N ILE A 203 9.60 -39.70 28.29
CA ILE A 203 10.51 -39.15 27.26
C ILE A 203 11.95 -39.61 27.50
N VAL A 204 12.42 -39.59 28.74
CA VAL A 204 13.76 -40.07 29.10
C VAL A 204 13.88 -41.60 28.97
N GLY A 205 12.80 -42.34 29.25
CA GLY A 205 12.75 -43.79 29.03
C GLY A 205 12.94 -44.18 27.56
N GLU A 206 12.17 -43.55 26.67
CA GLU A 206 12.17 -43.78 25.22
C GLU A 206 13.43 -43.25 24.52
N ALA A 207 13.70 -41.94 24.66
CA ALA A 207 14.81 -41.29 23.95
C ALA A 207 16.16 -41.52 24.65
N GLY A 208 16.18 -41.91 25.92
CA GLY A 208 17.38 -41.90 26.74
C GLY A 208 17.78 -40.50 27.19
N ILE A 209 18.75 -40.41 28.09
CA ILE A 209 19.22 -39.14 28.66
C ILE A 209 19.83 -38.24 27.58
N GLY A 210 20.66 -38.80 26.69
CA GLY A 210 21.38 -38.04 25.66
C GLY A 210 20.43 -37.36 24.66
N LEU A 211 19.58 -38.14 23.98
CA LEU A 211 18.63 -37.57 23.02
C LEU A 211 17.49 -36.83 23.70
N GLY A 212 17.10 -37.18 24.93
CA GLY A 212 16.13 -36.42 25.73
C GLY A 212 16.59 -34.98 25.97
N VAL A 213 17.86 -34.77 26.32
CA VAL A 213 18.43 -33.42 26.45
C VAL A 213 18.46 -32.69 25.10
N ILE A 214 18.71 -33.39 23.99
CA ILE A 214 18.66 -32.79 22.64
C ILE A 214 17.22 -32.37 22.28
N ILE A 215 16.20 -33.17 22.62
CA ILE A 215 14.79 -32.81 22.41
C ILE A 215 14.46 -31.53 23.17
N ILE A 216 14.83 -31.45 24.46
CA ILE A 216 14.65 -30.24 25.27
C ILE A 216 15.39 -29.06 24.64
N GLY A 217 16.66 -29.25 24.26
CA GLY A 217 17.49 -28.23 23.62
C GLY A 217 16.88 -27.68 22.33
N LEU A 218 16.36 -28.55 21.46
CA LEU A 218 15.70 -28.15 20.22
C LEU A 218 14.44 -27.31 20.49
N SER A 219 13.61 -27.72 21.45
CA SER A 219 12.42 -26.93 21.82
C SER A 219 12.80 -25.56 22.38
N VAL A 220 13.87 -25.48 23.17
CA VAL A 220 14.37 -24.23 23.76
C VAL A 220 14.96 -23.30 22.71
N VAL A 221 15.64 -23.83 21.70
CA VAL A 221 16.10 -23.01 20.56
C VAL A 221 14.91 -22.36 19.87
N VAL A 222 13.86 -23.13 19.56
CA VAL A 222 12.64 -22.61 18.91
C VAL A 222 11.98 -21.51 19.76
N THR A 223 11.81 -21.73 21.06
CA THR A 223 11.13 -20.78 21.95
C THR A 223 11.98 -19.55 22.26
N THR A 224 13.31 -19.70 22.35
CA THR A 224 14.25 -18.58 22.54
C THR A 224 14.28 -17.67 21.32
N LEU A 225 14.37 -18.24 20.11
CA LEU A 225 14.32 -17.46 18.85
C LEU A 225 13.00 -16.68 18.75
N THR A 226 11.89 -17.33 19.10
CA THR A 226 10.57 -16.69 19.11
C THR A 226 10.46 -15.64 20.22
N GLY A 227 11.07 -15.88 21.39
CA GLY A 227 11.16 -14.92 22.49
C GLY A 227 11.94 -13.66 22.12
N ILE A 228 13.01 -13.78 21.31
CA ILE A 228 13.75 -12.64 20.76
C ILE A 228 12.88 -11.85 19.78
N SER A 229 12.18 -12.52 18.85
CA SER A 229 11.25 -11.86 17.92
C SER A 229 10.11 -11.16 18.65
N MET A 230 9.55 -11.79 19.69
CA MET A 230 8.50 -11.19 20.52
C MET A 230 9.03 -9.97 21.30
N SER A 231 10.24 -10.04 21.82
CA SER A 231 10.89 -8.90 22.50
C SER A 231 11.12 -7.73 21.55
N ALA A 232 11.44 -8.00 20.28
CA ALA A 232 11.53 -6.97 19.25
C ALA A 232 10.17 -6.31 18.96
N ILE A 233 9.08 -7.07 18.92
CA ILE A 233 7.70 -6.54 18.78
C ILE A 233 7.35 -5.66 19.98
N CYS A 234 7.61 -6.13 21.21
CA CYS A 234 7.27 -5.38 22.43
C CYS A 234 8.06 -4.08 22.58
N THR A 235 9.26 -4.00 22.02
CA THR A 235 10.10 -2.79 22.05
C THR A 235 9.87 -1.88 20.84
N ASN A 236 8.95 -2.24 19.94
CA ASN A 236 8.60 -1.44 18.77
C ASN A 236 7.45 -0.46 19.08
N GLY A 237 7.81 0.77 19.45
CA GLY A 237 6.83 1.81 19.74
C GLY A 237 6.12 1.64 21.09
N VAL A 238 5.18 2.53 21.40
CA VAL A 238 4.52 2.58 22.72
C VAL A 238 3.49 1.46 22.85
N VAL A 239 3.72 0.55 23.79
CA VAL A 239 2.80 -0.53 24.12
C VAL A 239 1.64 0.02 24.94
N ARG A 240 0.46 0.14 24.31
CA ARG A 240 -0.80 0.40 25.01
C ARG A 240 -1.47 -0.91 25.44
N GLY A 241 -2.33 -0.83 26.46
CA GLY A 241 -2.99 -2.00 27.02
C GLY A 241 -3.96 -2.66 26.04
N GLY A 242 -3.57 -3.82 25.50
CA GLY A 242 -4.39 -4.60 24.56
C GLY A 242 -4.00 -6.08 24.43
N GLY A 243 -3.00 -6.57 25.19
CA GLY A 243 -2.55 -7.96 25.16
C GLY A 243 -1.63 -8.30 23.98
N ALA A 244 -1.34 -9.59 23.79
CA ALA A 244 -0.37 -10.06 22.80
C ALA A 244 -0.82 -9.82 21.36
N TYR A 245 -2.11 -10.04 21.07
CA TYR A 245 -2.64 -9.77 19.72
C TYR A 245 -2.54 -8.30 19.34
N TYR A 246 -2.84 -7.37 20.25
CA TYR A 246 -2.72 -5.94 19.99
C TYR A 246 -1.27 -5.52 19.69
N LEU A 247 -0.31 -6.06 20.44
CA LEU A 247 1.11 -5.84 20.20
C LEU A 247 1.54 -6.28 18.79
N ILE A 248 1.10 -7.48 18.39
CA ILE A 248 1.42 -8.10 17.11
C ILE A 248 0.75 -7.33 15.96
N SER A 249 -0.56 -7.06 16.05
CA SER A 249 -1.33 -6.43 14.95
C SER A 249 -0.92 -4.99 14.68
N ARG A 250 -0.56 -4.23 15.72
CA ARG A 250 -0.12 -2.83 15.58
C ARG A 250 1.31 -2.69 15.08
N SER A 251 2.17 -3.65 15.38
CA SER A 251 3.57 -3.62 14.94
C SER A 251 3.76 -4.18 13.53
N LEU A 252 2.99 -5.20 13.16
CA LEU A 252 3.21 -5.98 11.93
C LEU A 252 2.14 -5.72 10.84
N GLY A 253 1.02 -5.11 11.22
CA GLY A 253 -0.11 -4.80 10.34
C GLY A 253 -1.25 -5.82 10.43
N PRO A 254 -2.40 -5.52 9.80
CA PRO A 254 -3.62 -6.31 9.93
C PRO A 254 -3.54 -7.70 9.27
N GLU A 255 -2.73 -7.85 8.22
CA GLU A 255 -2.58 -9.10 7.47
C GLU A 255 -1.95 -10.21 8.32
N PHE A 256 -0.79 -9.91 8.93
CA PHE A 256 -0.10 -10.83 9.85
C PHE A 256 -0.81 -10.91 11.19
N GLY A 257 -1.22 -9.77 11.77
CA GLY A 257 -1.90 -9.73 13.06
C GLY A 257 -3.18 -10.55 13.08
N GLY A 258 -4.01 -10.44 12.04
CA GLY A 258 -5.28 -11.17 11.94
C GLY A 258 -5.08 -12.69 11.84
N SER A 259 -4.07 -13.13 11.08
CA SER A 259 -3.76 -14.56 10.89
C SER A 259 -3.14 -15.17 12.14
N ILE A 260 -2.15 -14.51 12.73
CA ILE A 260 -1.49 -14.93 13.99
C ILE A 260 -2.51 -15.00 15.13
N GLY A 261 -3.35 -13.97 15.28
CA GLY A 261 -4.34 -13.90 16.35
C GLY A 261 -5.35 -15.04 16.32
N LEU A 262 -5.82 -15.43 15.13
CA LEU A 262 -6.80 -16.51 14.99
C LEU A 262 -6.19 -17.89 15.26
N ILE A 263 -5.01 -18.18 14.71
CA ILE A 263 -4.29 -19.45 14.94
C ILE A 263 -3.90 -19.57 16.42
N PHE A 264 -3.41 -18.49 17.03
CA PHE A 264 -3.02 -18.48 18.42
C PHE A 264 -4.22 -18.66 19.37
N ALA A 265 -5.36 -18.04 19.09
CA ALA A 265 -6.59 -18.24 19.86
C ALA A 265 -7.05 -19.70 19.79
N PHE A 266 -6.98 -20.32 18.60
CA PHE A 266 -7.31 -21.73 18.42
C PHE A 266 -6.34 -22.65 19.17
N ALA A 267 -5.03 -22.39 19.09
CA ALA A 267 -4.00 -23.16 19.80
C ALA A 267 -4.25 -23.16 21.33
N ASN A 268 -4.53 -21.98 21.91
CA ASN A 268 -4.85 -21.87 23.32
C ASN A 268 -6.16 -22.57 23.69
N ALA A 269 -7.17 -22.57 22.81
CA ALA A 269 -8.43 -23.28 23.04
C ALA A 269 -8.23 -24.82 23.09
N VAL A 270 -7.39 -25.37 22.20
CA VAL A 270 -7.04 -26.79 22.22
C VAL A 270 -6.14 -27.13 23.41
N ALA A 271 -5.24 -26.22 23.81
CA ALA A 271 -4.38 -26.41 24.98
C ALA A 271 -5.16 -26.61 26.29
N VAL A 272 -6.32 -25.96 26.45
CA VAL A 272 -7.22 -26.22 27.60
C VAL A 272 -7.56 -27.70 27.71
N ALA A 273 -7.88 -28.36 26.59
CA ALA A 273 -8.23 -29.77 26.59
C ALA A 273 -7.07 -30.64 27.04
N MET A 274 -5.84 -30.38 26.56
CA MET A 274 -4.66 -31.14 26.97
C MET A 274 -4.40 -31.04 28.47
N TYR A 275 -4.47 -29.82 29.04
CA TYR A 275 -4.24 -29.63 30.46
C TYR A 275 -5.30 -30.32 31.33
N VAL A 276 -6.56 -30.25 30.92
CA VAL A 276 -7.68 -30.91 31.61
C VAL A 276 -7.61 -32.44 31.47
N VAL A 277 -7.22 -32.96 30.31
CA VAL A 277 -7.02 -34.42 30.11
C VAL A 277 -5.88 -34.92 30.99
N GLY A 278 -4.76 -34.20 31.07
CA GLY A 278 -3.66 -34.57 31.97
C GLY A 278 -4.03 -34.54 33.46
N PHE A 279 -4.89 -33.60 33.87
CA PHE A 279 -5.49 -33.61 35.20
C PHE A 279 -6.36 -34.85 35.42
N ALA A 280 -7.27 -35.12 34.49
CA ALA A 280 -8.19 -36.24 34.57
C ALA A 280 -7.46 -37.60 34.58
N GLU A 281 -6.39 -37.78 33.78
CA GLU A 281 -5.52 -38.96 33.78
C GLU A 281 -4.94 -39.21 35.19
N THR A 282 -4.43 -38.16 35.84
CA THR A 282 -3.88 -38.28 37.21
C THR A 282 -4.96 -38.64 38.23
N VAL A 283 -6.16 -38.06 38.13
CA VAL A 283 -7.27 -38.37 39.04
C VAL A 283 -7.73 -39.82 38.86
N VAL A 284 -7.83 -40.29 37.61
CA VAL A 284 -8.20 -41.67 37.30
C VAL A 284 -7.15 -42.65 37.80
N ASP A 285 -5.87 -42.34 37.68
CA ASP A 285 -4.82 -43.20 38.22
C ASP A 285 -4.89 -43.30 39.77
N LEU A 286 -5.22 -42.22 40.47
CA LEU A 286 -5.48 -42.27 41.92
C LEU A 286 -6.72 -43.12 42.25
N LEU A 287 -7.78 -43.05 41.42
CA LEU A 287 -8.98 -43.88 41.58
C LEU A 287 -8.69 -45.38 41.35
N LYS A 288 -7.79 -45.70 40.43
CA LYS A 288 -7.28 -47.07 40.22
C LYS A 288 -6.51 -47.56 41.45
N GLU A 289 -5.64 -46.71 42.02
CA GLU A 289 -4.89 -47.05 43.24
C GLU A 289 -5.80 -47.29 44.46
N SER A 290 -6.96 -46.62 44.53
CA SER A 290 -7.95 -46.77 45.60
C SER A 290 -9.09 -47.77 45.28
N ASP A 291 -8.98 -48.57 44.21
CA ASP A 291 -9.96 -49.56 43.76
C ASP A 291 -11.41 -49.01 43.64
N SER A 292 -11.54 -47.75 43.19
CA SER A 292 -12.81 -47.01 43.14
C SER A 292 -13.18 -46.56 41.72
N MET A 293 -12.92 -47.41 40.72
CA MET A 293 -13.21 -47.15 39.31
C MET A 293 -14.73 -47.02 39.05
N MET A 294 -15.14 -46.04 38.24
CA MET A 294 -16.56 -45.77 37.98
C MET A 294 -17.09 -46.56 36.78
N VAL A 295 -16.37 -46.51 35.64
CA VAL A 295 -16.77 -47.20 34.41
C VAL A 295 -15.55 -47.89 33.77
N ASP A 296 -14.71 -47.13 33.07
CA ASP A 296 -13.52 -47.60 32.37
C ASP A 296 -12.46 -46.49 32.41
N PRO A 297 -11.14 -46.80 32.40
CA PRO A 297 -10.09 -45.78 32.48
C PRO A 297 -10.23 -44.62 31.47
N THR A 298 -10.53 -44.91 30.21
CA THR A 298 -10.68 -43.88 29.18
C THR A 298 -11.98 -43.08 29.33
N ASN A 299 -13.08 -43.75 29.71
CA ASN A 299 -14.36 -43.08 29.89
C ASN A 299 -14.39 -42.23 31.16
N ASP A 300 -13.67 -42.66 32.21
CA ASP A 300 -13.52 -41.91 33.45
C ASP A 300 -12.70 -40.63 33.21
N ILE A 301 -11.66 -40.68 32.35
CA ILE A 301 -10.94 -39.48 31.89
C ILE A 301 -11.89 -38.50 31.19
N ARG A 302 -12.80 -38.98 30.33
CA ARG A 302 -13.80 -38.13 29.66
C ARG A 302 -14.73 -37.47 30.67
N ILE A 303 -15.29 -38.25 31.60
CA ILE A 303 -16.26 -37.77 32.59
C ILE A 303 -15.61 -36.72 33.50
N ILE A 304 -14.45 -37.04 34.08
CA ILE A 304 -13.72 -36.13 34.98
C ILE A 304 -13.27 -34.89 34.22
N GLY A 305 -12.77 -35.04 33.00
CA GLY A 305 -12.37 -33.92 32.14
C GLY A 305 -13.55 -32.98 31.85
N SER A 306 -14.71 -33.53 31.47
CA SER A 306 -15.92 -32.74 31.21
C SER A 306 -16.42 -31.99 32.45
N ILE A 307 -16.42 -32.63 33.62
CA ILE A 307 -16.80 -31.97 34.89
C ILE A 307 -15.82 -30.84 35.21
N THR A 308 -14.51 -31.10 35.08
CA THR A 308 -13.46 -30.14 35.41
C THR A 308 -13.51 -28.91 34.51
N VAL A 309 -13.68 -29.06 33.20
CA VAL A 309 -13.75 -27.91 32.28
C VAL A 309 -15.00 -27.05 32.52
N VAL A 310 -16.13 -27.65 32.95
CA VAL A 310 -17.33 -26.89 33.35
C VAL A 310 -17.06 -26.06 34.62
N ILE A 311 -16.36 -26.64 35.60
CA ILE A 311 -15.97 -25.91 36.83
C ILE A 311 -15.01 -24.77 36.49
N LEU A 312 -13.98 -25.03 35.67
CA LEU A 312 -13.03 -24.01 35.23
C LEU A 312 -13.70 -22.87 34.45
N LEU A 313 -14.69 -23.18 33.61
CA LEU A 313 -15.50 -22.17 32.93
C LEU A 313 -16.25 -21.30 33.96
N GLY A 314 -16.87 -21.90 34.97
CA GLY A 314 -17.53 -21.18 36.06
C GLY A 314 -16.58 -20.22 36.79
N ILE A 315 -15.36 -20.66 37.09
CA ILE A 315 -14.32 -19.83 37.74
C ILE A 315 -13.92 -18.67 36.81
N SER A 316 -13.70 -18.93 35.52
CA SER A 316 -13.29 -17.89 34.56
C SER A 316 -14.34 -16.79 34.38
N VAL A 317 -15.63 -17.13 34.46
CA VAL A 317 -16.75 -16.17 34.33
C VAL A 317 -16.96 -15.35 35.62
N ALA A 318 -16.60 -15.89 36.79
CA ALA A 318 -16.77 -15.21 38.09
C ALA A 318 -15.82 -14.01 38.31
N GLY A 319 -14.72 -13.90 37.54
CA GLY A 319 -13.90 -12.69 37.44
C GLY A 319 -12.39 -12.88 37.59
N MET A 320 -11.62 -12.06 36.87
CA MET A 320 -10.14 -12.12 36.76
C MET A 320 -9.36 -11.88 38.07
N GLU A 321 -9.92 -11.19 39.05
CA GLU A 321 -9.18 -10.85 40.27
C GLU A 321 -8.88 -12.08 41.15
N TRP A 322 -9.78 -13.07 41.14
CA TRP A 322 -9.60 -14.32 41.86
C TRP A 322 -8.55 -15.22 41.19
N GLU A 323 -8.51 -15.23 39.86
CA GLU A 323 -7.51 -15.96 39.06
C GLU A 323 -6.07 -15.53 39.42
N ALA A 324 -5.81 -14.22 39.42
CA ALA A 324 -4.46 -13.69 39.67
C ALA A 324 -3.95 -13.99 41.09
N LYS A 325 -4.85 -14.06 42.09
CA LYS A 325 -4.49 -14.45 43.46
C LYS A 325 -4.26 -15.97 43.57
N ALA A 326 -5.10 -16.78 42.92
CA ALA A 326 -4.97 -18.23 42.92
C ALA A 326 -3.66 -18.70 42.26
N GLN A 327 -3.26 -18.08 41.14
CA GLN A 327 -2.02 -18.43 40.42
C GLN A 327 -0.76 -18.36 41.29
N VAL A 328 -0.66 -17.38 42.20
CA VAL A 328 0.50 -17.26 43.11
C VAL A 328 0.55 -18.41 44.10
N ILE A 329 -0.59 -18.81 44.65
CA ILE A 329 -0.69 -19.94 45.58
C ILE A 329 -0.32 -21.25 44.85
N LEU A 330 -0.84 -21.43 43.64
CA LEU A 330 -0.54 -22.57 42.79
C LEU A 330 0.96 -22.66 42.45
N LEU A 331 1.62 -21.53 42.17
CA LEU A 331 3.08 -21.51 41.95
C LEU A 331 3.86 -22.01 43.17
N ILE A 332 3.49 -21.59 44.38
CA ILE A 332 4.19 -22.00 45.59
C ILE A 332 4.09 -23.52 45.77
N ILE A 333 2.89 -24.09 45.57
CA ILE A 333 2.68 -25.55 45.62
C ILE A 333 3.53 -26.26 44.58
N LEU A 334 3.61 -25.72 43.37
CA LEU A 334 4.40 -26.28 42.27
C LEU A 334 5.90 -26.28 42.58
N LEU A 335 6.44 -25.17 43.08
CA LEU A 335 7.86 -25.08 43.47
C LEU A 335 8.21 -26.05 44.59
N ILE A 336 7.32 -26.19 45.59
CA ILE A 336 7.48 -27.16 46.68
C ILE A 336 7.45 -28.60 46.13
N ALA A 337 6.59 -28.90 45.17
CA ALA A 337 6.54 -30.22 44.53
C ALA A 337 7.83 -30.54 43.76
N ILE A 338 8.37 -29.60 42.98
CA ILE A 338 9.65 -29.77 42.27
C ILE A 338 10.80 -29.99 43.27
N ALA A 339 10.85 -29.22 44.36
CA ALA A 339 11.86 -29.40 45.40
C ALA A 339 11.74 -30.78 46.09
N ASN A 340 10.51 -31.22 46.40
CA ASN A 340 10.22 -32.53 46.99
C ASN A 340 10.65 -33.70 46.08
N PHE A 341 10.55 -33.53 44.76
CA PHE A 341 11.08 -34.51 43.81
C PHE A 341 12.61 -34.64 43.95
N PHE A 342 13.36 -33.53 43.90
CA PHE A 342 14.82 -33.56 44.02
C PHE A 342 15.28 -34.12 45.37
N ILE A 343 14.64 -33.72 46.47
CA ILE A 343 14.93 -34.28 47.81
C ILE A 343 14.66 -35.79 47.83
N GLY A 344 13.57 -36.24 47.22
CA GLY A 344 13.21 -37.66 47.12
C GLY A 344 14.25 -38.53 46.45
N THR A 345 14.92 -38.02 45.41
CA THR A 345 15.97 -38.77 44.69
C THR A 345 17.20 -39.13 45.56
N VAL A 346 17.42 -38.39 46.65
CA VAL A 346 18.57 -38.56 47.56
C VAL A 346 18.23 -39.47 48.75
N ILE A 347 16.94 -39.63 49.08
CA ILE A 347 16.47 -40.48 50.18
C ILE A 347 16.65 -41.96 49.79
N PRO A 348 17.24 -42.82 50.64
CA PRO A 348 17.47 -44.22 50.31
C PRO A 348 16.17 -44.99 50.05
N SER A 349 16.13 -45.74 48.94
CA SER A 349 14.98 -46.54 48.54
C SER A 349 14.68 -47.76 49.43
N ASN A 350 13.39 -47.93 49.77
CA ASN A 350 12.85 -49.14 50.40
C ASN A 350 12.71 -50.28 49.39
N ASN A 351 12.63 -51.52 49.87
CA ASN A 351 12.49 -52.72 49.01
C ASN A 351 11.28 -52.65 48.06
N GLU A 352 10.19 -51.98 48.46
CA GLU A 352 9.02 -51.74 47.60
C GLU A 352 9.30 -50.74 46.47
N LYS A 353 10.07 -49.67 46.73
CA LYS A 353 10.46 -48.72 45.67
C LYS A 353 11.47 -49.35 44.71
N LYS A 354 12.33 -50.24 45.20
CA LYS A 354 13.27 -51.01 44.38
C LYS A 354 12.57 -51.99 43.44
N SER A 355 11.54 -52.71 43.90
CA SER A 355 10.77 -53.61 43.01
C SER A 355 10.04 -52.85 41.90
N LYS A 356 9.66 -51.59 42.15
CA LYS A 356 9.05 -50.67 41.17
C LYS A 356 10.08 -49.96 40.26
N GLY A 357 11.38 -50.19 40.47
CA GLY A 357 12.46 -49.73 39.58
C GLY A 357 13.31 -48.55 40.07
N PHE A 358 13.15 -48.06 41.31
CA PHE A 358 13.93 -46.94 41.86
C PHE A 358 15.10 -47.41 42.73
N PHE A 359 16.34 -47.11 42.32
CA PHE A 359 17.58 -47.60 42.95
C PHE A 359 18.52 -46.49 43.45
N ASN A 360 18.01 -45.25 43.58
CA ASN A 360 18.80 -44.03 43.80
C ASN A 360 19.85 -43.83 42.68
N TYR A 361 20.75 -42.85 42.83
CA TYR A 361 21.78 -42.56 41.84
C TYR A 361 22.77 -43.73 41.65
N GLN A 362 22.74 -44.35 40.48
CA GLN A 362 23.65 -45.44 40.11
C GLN A 362 24.29 -45.19 38.75
N ALA A 363 25.61 -45.36 38.67
CA ALA A 363 26.36 -45.15 37.43
C ALA A 363 26.00 -46.17 36.34
N SER A 364 25.65 -47.40 36.73
CA SER A 364 25.21 -48.46 35.81
C SER A 364 23.87 -48.13 35.15
N ILE A 365 22.89 -47.62 35.92
CA ILE A 365 21.58 -47.18 35.42
C ILE A 365 21.73 -45.97 34.50
N PHE A 366 22.58 -45.01 34.89
CA PHE A 366 22.88 -43.86 34.04
C PHE A 366 23.46 -44.29 32.68
N ALA A 367 24.38 -45.25 32.66
CA ALA A 367 24.98 -45.76 31.43
C ALA A 367 23.95 -46.52 30.56
N GLU A 368 23.08 -47.33 31.17
CA GLU A 368 22.03 -48.07 30.45
C GLU A 368 20.97 -47.14 29.83
N ASN A 369 20.60 -46.08 30.56
CA ASN A 369 19.62 -45.09 30.12
C ASN A 369 20.19 -44.00 29.20
N PHE A 370 21.50 -44.01 28.90
CA PHE A 370 22.11 -42.93 28.12
C PHE A 370 21.68 -42.94 26.64
N GLY A 371 21.67 -44.12 26.01
CA GLY A 371 21.27 -44.31 24.60
C GLY A 371 19.75 -44.49 24.44
N PRO A 372 19.16 -44.27 23.26
CA PRO A 372 17.73 -44.42 23.03
C PRO A 372 17.26 -45.88 22.98
N SER A 373 16.01 -46.11 23.35
CA SER A 373 15.29 -47.38 23.17
C SER A 373 13.82 -47.09 22.86
N PHE A 374 13.52 -46.84 21.58
CA PHE A 374 12.16 -46.50 21.14
C PHE A 374 11.24 -47.73 21.07
N THR A 375 10.07 -47.63 21.67
CA THR A 375 8.99 -48.62 21.58
C THR A 375 8.38 -48.66 20.17
N LYS A 376 7.83 -49.80 19.76
CA LYS A 376 7.22 -49.97 18.41
C LYS A 376 6.13 -48.92 18.16
N GLY A 377 6.41 -47.96 17.28
CA GLY A 377 5.49 -46.89 16.89
C GLY A 377 5.96 -45.48 17.24
N GLU A 378 6.94 -45.36 18.14
CA GLU A 378 7.52 -44.07 18.54
C GLU A 378 8.87 -43.81 17.87
N GLY A 379 9.19 -42.54 17.69
CA GLY A 379 10.46 -42.09 17.14
C GLY A 379 10.82 -40.69 17.63
N PHE A 380 12.01 -40.22 17.28
CA PHE A 380 12.55 -38.96 17.80
C PHE A 380 11.58 -37.77 17.67
N PHE A 381 10.99 -37.56 16.48
CA PHE A 381 10.08 -36.43 16.24
C PHE A 381 8.68 -36.63 16.83
N SER A 382 8.25 -37.88 17.06
CA SER A 382 7.00 -38.17 17.78
C SER A 382 7.14 -37.78 19.25
N VAL A 383 8.23 -38.22 19.88
CA VAL A 383 8.57 -37.85 21.27
C VAL A 383 8.79 -36.33 21.40
N PHE A 384 9.44 -35.69 20.42
CA PHE A 384 9.53 -34.23 20.37
C PHE A 384 8.15 -33.56 20.28
N ALA A 385 7.23 -34.07 19.45
CA ALA A 385 5.90 -33.50 19.30
C ALA A 385 5.06 -33.60 20.58
N ILE A 386 5.28 -34.64 21.39
CA ILE A 386 4.67 -34.80 22.71
C ILE A 386 5.33 -33.88 23.74
N PHE A 387 6.64 -33.65 23.67
CA PHE A 387 7.35 -32.76 24.59
C PHE A 387 7.12 -31.27 24.29
N PHE A 388 7.06 -30.86 23.02
CA PHE A 388 7.05 -29.45 22.61
C PHE A 388 5.99 -28.57 23.31
N PRO A 389 4.76 -29.03 23.62
CA PRO A 389 3.79 -28.24 24.39
C PRO A 389 4.32 -27.81 25.77
N ALA A 390 5.24 -28.58 26.38
CA ALA A 390 5.91 -28.24 27.63
C ALA A 390 6.83 -27.01 27.53
N ALA A 391 7.26 -26.63 26.33
CA ALA A 391 8.06 -25.44 26.09
C ALA A 391 7.22 -24.24 25.62
N THR A 392 5.92 -24.45 25.35
CA THR A 392 5.00 -23.38 24.94
C THR A 392 4.61 -22.48 26.12
N GLY A 393 3.75 -21.48 25.90
CA GLY A 393 3.31 -20.57 26.96
C GLY A 393 4.17 -19.33 27.16
N ILE A 394 5.20 -19.11 26.34
CA ILE A 394 6.08 -17.93 26.40
C ILE A 394 5.35 -16.59 26.17
N LEU A 395 4.17 -16.62 25.52
CA LEU A 395 3.34 -15.44 25.24
C LEU A 395 2.40 -15.07 26.41
N ALA A 396 2.40 -15.83 27.50
CA ALA A 396 1.52 -15.59 28.65
C ALA A 396 1.74 -14.21 29.28
N GLY A 397 3.00 -13.77 29.40
CA GLY A 397 3.32 -12.43 29.91
C GLY A 397 2.89 -11.30 28.98
N ALA A 398 2.92 -11.52 27.66
CA ALA A 398 2.47 -10.54 26.67
C ALA A 398 0.94 -10.38 26.64
N ASN A 399 0.19 -11.41 27.03
CA ASN A 399 -1.28 -11.38 27.05
C ASN A 399 -1.86 -10.36 28.04
N ILE A 400 -1.10 -9.96 29.06
CA ILE A 400 -1.49 -8.92 30.04
C ILE A 400 -0.67 -7.64 29.92
N SER A 401 -0.18 -7.32 28.72
CA SER A 401 0.62 -6.11 28.48
C SER A 401 -0.03 -4.80 28.95
N GLY A 402 -1.37 -4.76 29.09
CA GLY A 402 -2.09 -3.59 29.62
C GLY A 402 -2.05 -3.42 31.14
N ASP A 403 -1.81 -4.51 31.88
CA ASP A 403 -1.81 -4.53 33.34
C ASP A 403 -0.40 -4.37 33.92
N LEU A 404 0.62 -4.26 33.06
CA LEU A 404 2.02 -4.05 33.45
C LEU A 404 2.34 -2.56 33.66
N GLU A 405 3.24 -2.31 34.62
CA GLU A 405 3.78 -0.97 34.89
C GLU A 405 4.57 -0.44 33.67
N ASP A 406 5.57 -1.21 33.23
CA ASP A 406 6.33 -0.99 32.01
C ASP A 406 6.42 -2.27 31.16
N PRO A 407 5.57 -2.45 30.14
CA PRO A 407 5.59 -3.64 29.29
C PRO A 407 6.81 -3.76 28.38
N GLN A 408 7.47 -2.66 28.01
CA GLN A 408 8.59 -2.70 27.05
C GLN A 408 9.83 -3.37 27.67
N ASP A 409 10.11 -3.09 28.94
CA ASP A 409 11.23 -3.68 29.67
C ASP A 409 10.82 -4.99 30.39
N ALA A 410 9.58 -5.07 30.90
CA ALA A 410 9.12 -6.22 31.67
C ALA A 410 8.99 -7.51 30.83
N ILE A 411 8.43 -7.42 29.62
CA ILE A 411 8.14 -8.60 28.79
C ILE A 411 9.43 -9.30 28.36
N PRO A 412 10.44 -8.61 27.78
CA PRO A 412 11.70 -9.26 27.40
C PRO A 412 12.43 -9.91 28.58
N ARG A 413 12.57 -9.19 29.70
CA ARG A 413 13.28 -9.70 30.88
C ARG A 413 12.57 -10.90 31.49
N GLY A 414 11.26 -10.78 31.72
CA GLY A 414 10.48 -11.85 32.34
C GLY A 414 10.38 -13.10 31.47
N THR A 415 10.20 -12.95 30.14
CA THR A 415 10.03 -14.09 29.23
C THR A 415 11.33 -14.84 29.03
N MET A 416 12.45 -14.14 28.77
CA MET A 416 13.74 -14.79 28.53
C MET A 416 14.25 -15.49 29.81
N LEU A 417 14.08 -14.88 30.98
CA LEU A 417 14.44 -15.50 32.24
C LEU A 417 13.53 -16.71 32.57
N ALA A 418 12.23 -16.64 32.24
CA ALA A 418 11.33 -17.78 32.41
C ALA A 418 11.75 -18.99 31.57
N ILE A 419 12.08 -18.77 30.29
CA ILE A 419 12.57 -19.83 29.39
C ILE A 419 13.85 -20.45 29.97
N PHE A 420 14.78 -19.63 30.46
CA PHE A 420 16.02 -20.12 31.04
C PHE A 420 15.79 -20.98 32.30
N ILE A 421 15.01 -20.48 33.28
CA ILE A 421 14.75 -21.19 34.54
C ILE A 421 14.03 -22.52 34.29
N THR A 422 13.01 -22.50 33.42
CA THR A 422 12.22 -23.70 33.10
C THR A 422 13.05 -24.74 32.37
N THR A 423 13.94 -24.33 31.45
CA THR A 423 14.88 -25.21 30.75
C THR A 423 15.81 -25.92 31.72
N VAL A 424 16.43 -25.18 32.64
CA VAL A 424 17.32 -25.76 33.65
C VAL A 424 16.58 -26.79 34.51
N ALA A 425 15.33 -26.49 34.89
CA ALA A 425 14.50 -27.44 35.62
C ALA A 425 14.21 -28.71 34.80
N TYR A 426 13.83 -28.59 33.52
CA TYR A 426 13.57 -29.75 32.65
C TYR A 426 14.80 -30.65 32.46
N ILE A 427 15.97 -30.05 32.18
CA ILE A 427 17.22 -30.81 32.03
C ILE A 427 17.59 -31.49 33.35
N GLY A 428 17.49 -30.77 34.47
CA GLY A 428 17.79 -31.31 35.80
C GLY A 428 16.91 -32.52 36.14
N VAL A 429 15.59 -32.41 35.96
CA VAL A 429 14.67 -33.51 36.23
C VAL A 429 14.91 -34.69 35.27
N ALA A 430 15.15 -34.43 33.98
CA ALA A 430 15.43 -35.49 33.00
C ALA A 430 16.67 -36.31 33.35
N ILE A 431 17.77 -35.65 33.71
CA ILE A 431 19.02 -36.31 34.12
C ILE A 431 18.82 -37.09 35.43
N CYS A 432 18.16 -36.49 36.43
CA CYS A 432 17.92 -37.13 37.72
C CYS A 432 17.07 -38.40 37.59
N VAL A 433 15.96 -38.33 36.86
CA VAL A 433 15.08 -39.49 36.62
C VAL A 433 15.83 -40.60 35.88
N GLY A 434 16.56 -40.26 34.81
CA GLY A 434 17.33 -41.24 34.03
C GLY A 434 18.50 -41.86 34.80
N ALA A 435 19.04 -41.19 35.82
CA ALA A 435 20.12 -41.72 36.65
C ALA A 435 19.64 -42.63 37.80
N CYS A 436 18.35 -42.58 38.14
CA CYS A 436 17.81 -43.21 39.36
C CYS A 436 16.82 -44.36 39.12
N VAL A 437 16.18 -44.41 37.95
CA VAL A 437 15.08 -45.35 37.66
C VAL A 437 15.42 -46.16 36.41
N VAL A 438 15.14 -47.47 36.44
CA VAL A 438 15.33 -48.36 35.28
C VAL A 438 14.17 -48.25 34.28
N ARG A 439 14.40 -48.64 33.02
CA ARG A 439 13.39 -48.54 31.95
C ARG A 439 12.11 -49.33 32.22
N ASP A 440 12.28 -50.58 32.61
CA ASP A 440 11.20 -51.52 32.88
C ASP A 440 11.34 -52.15 34.26
N ALA A 441 10.23 -52.28 34.98
CA ALA A 441 10.16 -52.95 36.27
C ALA A 441 8.82 -53.69 36.45
N THR A 442 8.87 -54.88 37.05
CA THR A 442 7.69 -55.74 37.27
C THR A 442 6.87 -55.31 38.48
N GLY A 443 7.46 -54.64 39.48
CA GLY A 443 6.80 -54.28 40.74
C GLY A 443 6.74 -55.40 41.78
N ASN A 444 7.08 -56.64 41.40
CA ASN A 444 7.00 -57.80 42.28
C ASN A 444 8.24 -57.89 43.19
N MET A 445 8.03 -58.04 44.49
CA MET A 445 9.13 -58.17 45.46
C MET A 445 9.85 -59.52 45.36
N ASN A 446 9.25 -60.51 44.71
CA ASN A 446 9.78 -61.87 44.58
C ASN A 446 10.80 -62.03 43.43
N ASP A 447 10.97 -61.03 42.57
CA ASP A 447 11.89 -61.08 41.41
C ASP A 447 13.36 -60.76 41.82
N THR A 448 13.76 -61.18 43.03
CA THR A 448 15.12 -60.99 43.55
C THR A 448 16.03 -62.14 43.13
N ILE A 449 17.27 -61.81 42.78
CA ILE A 449 18.23 -62.78 42.25
C ILE A 449 18.93 -63.51 43.41
N ILE A 450 19.01 -64.83 43.31
CA ILE A 450 19.79 -65.68 44.23
C ILE A 450 21.27 -65.59 43.81
N SER A 451 22.18 -65.38 44.78
CA SER A 451 23.62 -65.23 44.53
C SER A 451 24.19 -66.40 43.72
N GLY A 452 24.64 -66.12 42.48
CA GLY A 452 25.27 -67.11 41.56
C GLY A 452 24.80 -67.09 40.10
N MET A 453 23.82 -66.26 39.73
CA MET A 453 23.31 -66.17 38.35
C MET A 453 24.11 -65.15 37.52
N ASN A 454 24.53 -65.52 36.31
CA ASN A 454 25.25 -64.62 35.38
C ASN A 454 24.27 -63.62 34.76
N CYS A 455 24.38 -62.36 35.20
CA CYS A 455 23.59 -61.25 34.68
C CYS A 455 23.99 -60.89 33.25
N ASN A 456 23.04 -60.96 32.31
CA ASN A 456 23.26 -60.69 30.89
C ASN A 456 23.23 -59.17 30.59
N GLY A 457 24.04 -58.39 31.31
CA GLY A 457 24.30 -56.98 30.99
C GLY A 457 23.28 -55.93 31.45
N SER A 458 22.16 -56.27 32.11
CA SER A 458 21.23 -55.27 32.66
C SER A 458 21.71 -54.70 33.99
N ALA A 459 21.62 -53.38 34.19
CA ALA A 459 22.09 -52.72 35.41
C ALA A 459 21.28 -53.14 36.64
N ALA A 460 19.98 -53.43 36.46
CA ALA A 460 19.10 -53.94 37.50
C ALA A 460 19.57 -55.29 38.08
N CYS A 461 20.10 -56.16 37.22
CA CYS A 461 20.58 -57.49 37.61
C CYS A 461 21.83 -57.39 38.51
N GLY A 462 22.72 -56.44 38.22
CA GLY A 462 23.85 -56.11 39.09
C GLY A 462 23.45 -55.56 40.47
N LEU A 463 22.21 -55.11 40.62
CA LEU A 463 21.63 -54.59 41.87
C LEU A 463 20.70 -55.59 42.58
N GLY A 464 20.65 -56.84 42.11
CA GLY A 464 19.96 -57.96 42.76
C GLY A 464 18.50 -58.19 42.33
N TYR A 465 18.04 -57.59 41.22
CA TYR A 465 16.69 -57.77 40.68
C TYR A 465 16.71 -58.24 39.22
N ASP A 466 15.88 -59.22 38.87
CA ASP A 466 15.73 -59.72 37.50
C ASP A 466 14.42 -59.25 36.86
N PHE A 467 14.52 -58.25 35.97
CA PHE A 467 13.39 -57.73 35.20
C PHE A 467 13.34 -58.28 33.76
N SER A 468 14.02 -59.39 33.46
CA SER A 468 14.09 -59.97 32.11
C SER A 468 12.71 -60.38 31.55
N ARG A 469 11.72 -60.62 32.42
CA ARG A 469 10.33 -60.89 32.01
C ARG A 469 9.70 -59.73 31.20
N CYS A 470 10.16 -58.50 31.41
CA CYS A 470 9.67 -57.32 30.70
C CYS A 470 9.99 -57.33 29.19
N GLN A 471 10.89 -58.20 28.72
CA GLN A 471 11.17 -58.35 27.28
C GLN A 471 10.09 -59.15 26.54
N HIS A 472 9.34 -59.99 27.25
CA HIS A 472 8.33 -60.89 26.67
C HIS A 472 6.90 -60.49 27.03
N GLU A 473 6.70 -59.87 28.20
CA GLU A 473 5.40 -59.37 28.68
C GLU A 473 5.49 -57.87 29.02
N PRO A 474 4.42 -57.09 28.79
CA PRO A 474 4.41 -55.67 29.14
C PRO A 474 4.46 -55.48 30.65
N CYS A 475 5.48 -54.78 31.13
CA CYS A 475 5.65 -54.47 32.55
C CYS A 475 4.81 -53.28 32.97
N GLN A 476 4.43 -53.22 34.26
CA GLN A 476 3.56 -52.15 34.78
C GLN A 476 4.33 -50.95 35.32
N TYR A 477 5.60 -51.13 35.71
CA TYR A 477 6.44 -50.09 36.30
C TYR A 477 7.70 -49.84 35.47
N GLY A 478 8.50 -48.85 35.89
CA GLY A 478 9.66 -48.35 35.15
C GLY A 478 9.38 -47.05 34.40
N LEU A 479 10.42 -46.46 33.81
CA LEU A 479 10.36 -45.20 33.06
C LEU A 479 9.39 -45.24 31.87
N MET A 480 9.29 -46.38 31.18
CA MET A 480 8.54 -46.50 29.93
C MET A 480 7.05 -46.80 30.17
N ASN A 481 6.73 -47.54 31.24
CA ASN A 481 5.37 -48.05 31.45
C ASN A 481 4.55 -47.26 32.47
N ASN A 482 5.20 -46.62 33.46
CA ASN A 482 4.50 -45.86 34.48
C ASN A 482 4.71 -44.34 34.29
N PHE A 483 3.62 -43.62 34.04
CA PHE A 483 3.64 -42.17 33.90
C PHE A 483 3.73 -41.42 35.24
N GLN A 484 3.50 -42.10 36.38
CA GLN A 484 3.57 -41.54 37.74
C GLN A 484 4.93 -41.82 38.43
N VAL A 485 6.00 -42.09 37.66
CA VAL A 485 7.35 -42.31 38.22
C VAL A 485 7.83 -41.15 39.09
N MET A 486 7.47 -39.91 38.76
CA MET A 486 7.85 -38.77 39.59
C MET A 486 7.23 -38.79 40.99
N SER A 487 5.99 -39.28 41.12
CA SER A 487 5.35 -39.47 42.43
C SER A 487 6.07 -40.57 43.23
N MET A 488 6.42 -41.68 42.56
CA MET A 488 7.15 -42.82 43.15
C MET A 488 8.53 -42.43 43.71
N VAL A 489 9.31 -41.65 42.94
CA VAL A 489 10.67 -41.22 43.30
C VAL A 489 10.69 -40.18 44.41
N SER A 490 9.63 -39.37 44.52
CA SER A 490 9.57 -38.27 45.49
C SER A 490 9.59 -38.76 46.96
N GLY A 491 9.97 -37.86 47.87
CA GLY A 491 9.97 -38.12 49.31
C GLY A 491 8.55 -38.32 49.84
N PHE A 492 7.63 -37.44 49.42
CA PHE A 492 6.21 -37.53 49.76
C PHE A 492 5.34 -37.45 48.49
N GLY A 493 4.79 -38.60 48.07
CA GLY A 493 4.02 -38.76 46.83
C GLY A 493 2.81 -37.82 46.68
N PRO A 494 1.91 -37.68 47.68
CA PRO A 494 0.74 -36.82 47.59
C PRO A 494 1.05 -35.34 47.27
N LEU A 495 2.25 -34.87 47.62
CA LEU A 495 2.69 -33.51 47.31
C LEU A 495 3.05 -33.34 45.83
N ILE A 496 3.54 -34.38 45.15
CA ILE A 496 3.69 -34.36 43.69
C ILE A 496 2.33 -34.34 43.04
N THR A 497 1.37 -35.14 43.51
CA THR A 497 -0.02 -35.11 43.03
C THR A 497 -0.65 -33.72 43.17
N ALA A 498 -0.45 -33.05 44.31
CA ALA A 498 -0.87 -31.66 44.50
C ALA A 498 -0.16 -30.69 43.55
N GLY A 499 1.13 -30.92 43.26
CA GLY A 499 1.90 -30.20 42.26
C GLY A 499 1.37 -30.39 40.84
N ILE A 500 0.97 -31.60 40.47
CA ILE A 500 0.35 -31.91 39.18
C ILE A 500 -0.96 -31.14 39.07
N PHE A 501 -1.86 -31.24 40.05
CA PHE A 501 -3.12 -30.49 40.05
C PHE A 501 -2.91 -28.99 39.94
N SER A 502 -1.88 -28.48 40.62
CA SER A 502 -1.51 -27.07 40.54
C SER A 502 -1.07 -26.65 39.13
N ALA A 503 -0.17 -27.42 38.51
CA ALA A 503 0.34 -27.14 37.15
C ALA A 503 -0.76 -27.25 36.08
N THR A 504 -1.58 -28.30 36.14
CA THR A 504 -2.62 -28.57 35.13
C THR A 504 -3.76 -27.56 35.22
N LEU A 505 -4.31 -27.31 36.40
CA LEU A 505 -5.45 -26.40 36.58
C LEU A 505 -5.05 -24.94 36.32
N SER A 506 -3.85 -24.52 36.74
CA SER A 506 -3.37 -23.15 36.47
C SER A 506 -3.19 -22.88 34.97
N SER A 507 -2.55 -23.80 34.25
CA SER A 507 -2.31 -23.68 32.80
C SER A 507 -3.62 -23.77 32.00
N ALA A 508 -4.54 -24.65 32.40
CA ALA A 508 -5.88 -24.74 31.82
C ALA A 508 -6.65 -23.44 32.00
N LEU A 509 -6.68 -22.88 33.21
CA LEU A 509 -7.38 -21.64 33.53
C LEU A 509 -6.79 -20.45 32.76
N ALA A 510 -5.45 -20.33 32.70
CA ALA A 510 -4.78 -19.28 31.97
C ALA A 510 -5.06 -19.33 30.45
N SER A 511 -5.06 -20.53 29.86
CA SER A 511 -5.38 -20.72 28.44
C SER A 511 -6.86 -20.45 28.14
N LEU A 512 -7.76 -20.84 29.06
CA LEU A 512 -9.20 -20.62 28.96
C LEU A 512 -9.58 -19.13 29.02
N VAL A 513 -8.80 -18.31 29.72
CA VAL A 513 -8.96 -16.84 29.76
C VAL A 513 -8.28 -16.16 28.56
N SER A 514 -7.13 -16.68 28.13
CA SER A 514 -6.37 -16.09 27.02
C SER A 514 -7.07 -16.21 25.65
N ALA A 515 -7.55 -17.42 25.29
CA ALA A 515 -8.15 -17.67 23.97
C ALA A 515 -9.34 -16.74 23.64
N PRO A 516 -10.36 -16.60 24.50
CA PRO A 516 -11.49 -15.69 24.27
C PRO A 516 -11.09 -14.22 24.15
N LYS A 517 -10.07 -13.78 24.91
CA LYS A 517 -9.64 -12.37 24.91
C LYS A 517 -8.90 -12.00 23.64
N VAL A 518 -8.00 -12.88 23.18
CA VAL A 518 -7.37 -12.75 21.87
C VAL A 518 -8.44 -12.74 20.77
N PHE A 519 -9.38 -13.66 20.83
CA PHE A 519 -10.45 -13.77 19.83
C PHE A 519 -11.37 -12.54 19.83
N GLN A 520 -11.75 -12.02 21.00
CA GLN A 520 -12.57 -10.82 21.12
C GLN A 520 -11.85 -9.58 20.57
N ALA A 521 -10.56 -9.41 20.89
CA ALA A 521 -9.76 -8.30 20.39
C ALA A 521 -9.67 -8.33 18.85
N LEU A 522 -9.42 -9.51 18.27
CA LEU A 522 -9.45 -9.73 16.82
C LEU A 522 -10.80 -9.35 16.21
N CYS A 523 -11.91 -9.74 16.85
CA CYS A 523 -13.25 -9.47 16.34
C CYS A 523 -13.64 -7.99 16.46
N LYS A 524 -13.16 -7.26 17.47
CA LYS A 524 -13.39 -5.81 17.63
C LYS A 524 -12.77 -4.99 16.50
N ASP A 525 -11.67 -5.47 15.95
CA ASP A 525 -10.97 -4.81 14.86
C ASP A 525 -11.63 -5.01 13.48
N ASN A 526 -12.71 -5.80 13.41
CA ASN A 526 -13.49 -6.04 12.18
C ASN A 526 -12.66 -6.50 10.96
N ILE A 527 -11.52 -7.17 11.20
CA ILE A 527 -10.68 -7.75 10.14
C ILE A 527 -11.49 -8.82 9.38
N TYR A 528 -12.14 -9.72 10.13
CA TYR A 528 -13.03 -10.75 9.59
C TYR A 528 -14.49 -10.39 9.90
N LYS A 529 -15.20 -9.84 8.92
CA LYS A 529 -16.61 -9.42 9.10
C LYS A 529 -17.54 -10.55 9.58
N ALA A 530 -17.26 -11.79 9.19
CA ALA A 530 -18.03 -12.95 9.63
C ALA A 530 -17.94 -13.20 11.15
N LEU A 531 -16.86 -12.76 11.79
CA LEU A 531 -16.59 -13.00 13.22
C LEU A 531 -17.05 -11.85 14.13
N GLN A 532 -17.62 -10.77 13.58
CA GLN A 532 -18.08 -9.60 14.34
C GLN A 532 -19.07 -9.98 15.46
N PHE A 533 -19.81 -11.08 15.30
CA PHE A 533 -20.70 -11.62 16.32
C PHE A 533 -19.99 -11.86 17.68
N PHE A 534 -18.71 -12.23 17.68
CA PHE A 534 -17.93 -12.51 18.89
C PHE A 534 -17.26 -11.27 19.50
N ALA A 535 -17.37 -10.09 18.87
CA ALA A 535 -16.75 -8.85 19.36
C ALA A 535 -17.45 -8.26 20.61
N LYS A 536 -18.74 -8.59 20.82
CA LYS A 536 -19.56 -8.02 21.90
C LYS A 536 -19.09 -8.52 23.27
N GLY A 537 -18.60 -7.61 24.11
CA GLY A 537 -18.34 -7.85 25.53
C GLY A 537 -19.59 -7.68 26.37
N TYR A 538 -19.64 -8.39 27.51
CA TYR A 538 -20.75 -8.35 28.47
C TYR A 538 -20.22 -7.97 29.86
N GLY A 539 -21.07 -7.35 30.68
CA GLY A 539 -20.73 -6.92 32.04
C GLY A 539 -19.87 -5.66 32.13
N LYS A 540 -19.51 -5.25 33.35
CA LYS A 540 -18.73 -4.01 33.62
C LYS A 540 -17.30 -4.07 33.08
N ASN A 541 -16.73 -5.29 32.98
CA ASN A 541 -15.35 -5.52 32.55
C ASN A 541 -15.21 -5.89 31.06
N ASN A 542 -16.28 -5.77 30.26
CA ASN A 542 -16.29 -6.14 28.84
C ASN A 542 -15.85 -7.60 28.55
N GLU A 543 -16.26 -8.55 29.39
CA GLU A 543 -15.85 -9.95 29.28
C GLU A 543 -16.48 -10.66 28.06
N PRO A 544 -15.73 -11.48 27.30
CA PRO A 544 -16.19 -12.14 26.09
C PRO A 544 -16.96 -13.44 26.33
N LEU A 545 -18.17 -13.37 26.89
CA LEU A 545 -19.00 -14.58 27.18
C LEU A 545 -19.15 -15.51 25.96
N ARG A 546 -19.36 -14.96 24.76
CA ARG A 546 -19.48 -15.75 23.53
C ARG A 546 -18.17 -16.45 23.15
N GLY A 547 -17.03 -15.81 23.40
CA GLY A 547 -15.71 -16.39 23.18
C GLY A 547 -15.40 -17.51 24.18
N TYR A 548 -15.80 -17.35 25.45
CA TYR A 548 -15.70 -18.40 26.45
C TYR A 548 -16.51 -19.64 26.06
N ILE A 549 -17.74 -19.46 25.57
CA ILE A 549 -18.58 -20.58 25.08
C ILE A 549 -17.92 -21.27 23.87
N LEU A 550 -17.40 -20.51 22.91
CA LEU A 550 -16.70 -21.09 21.75
C LEU A 550 -15.47 -21.91 22.19
N THR A 551 -14.67 -21.36 23.09
CA THR A 551 -13.47 -22.03 23.63
C THR A 551 -13.85 -23.28 24.39
N PHE A 552 -14.92 -23.24 25.19
CA PHE A 552 -15.47 -24.39 25.90
C PHE A 552 -15.91 -25.50 24.94
N VAL A 553 -16.63 -25.18 23.86
CA VAL A 553 -17.06 -26.18 22.87
C VAL A 553 -15.86 -26.83 22.18
N ILE A 554 -14.85 -26.05 21.80
CA ILE A 554 -13.62 -26.57 21.20
C ILE A 554 -12.89 -27.47 22.21
N ALA A 555 -12.66 -27.00 23.44
CA ALA A 555 -11.99 -27.77 24.47
C ALA A 555 -12.73 -29.09 24.77
N MET A 556 -14.07 -29.05 24.87
CA MET A 556 -14.90 -30.24 25.10
C MET A 556 -14.73 -31.27 23.98
N ALA A 557 -14.72 -30.84 22.72
CA ALA A 557 -14.53 -31.74 21.58
C ALA A 557 -13.18 -32.49 21.64
N PHE A 558 -12.10 -31.82 22.05
CA PHE A 558 -10.79 -32.44 22.21
C PHE A 558 -10.65 -33.28 23.49
N ILE A 559 -11.35 -32.92 24.58
CA ILE A 559 -11.39 -33.74 25.81
C ILE A 559 -11.99 -35.13 25.54
N LEU A 560 -12.97 -35.23 24.64
CA LEU A 560 -13.62 -36.50 24.29
C LEU A 560 -12.67 -37.53 23.65
N ILE A 561 -11.53 -37.09 23.09
CA ILE A 561 -10.48 -37.99 22.58
C ILE A 561 -9.89 -38.81 23.73
N ALA A 562 -9.74 -38.20 24.92
CA ALA A 562 -9.28 -38.83 26.17
C ALA A 562 -7.90 -39.49 26.16
N GLU A 563 -7.06 -39.13 25.18
CA GLU A 563 -5.69 -39.62 25.05
C GLU A 563 -4.72 -38.46 24.87
N LEU A 564 -3.85 -38.24 25.85
CA LEU A 564 -2.94 -37.09 25.88
C LEU A 564 -1.92 -37.12 24.72
N ASN A 565 -1.40 -38.30 24.38
CA ASN A 565 -0.36 -38.47 23.36
C ASN A 565 -0.87 -38.17 21.94
N THR A 566 -2.18 -38.29 21.71
CA THR A 566 -2.83 -37.94 20.44
C THR A 566 -3.14 -36.44 20.34
N ILE A 567 -3.46 -35.80 21.47
CA ILE A 567 -3.78 -34.36 21.52
C ILE A 567 -2.51 -33.49 21.40
N ALA A 568 -1.40 -33.91 22.02
CA ALA A 568 -0.17 -33.12 22.09
C ALA A 568 0.44 -32.74 20.72
N PRO A 569 0.56 -33.65 19.73
CA PRO A 569 1.07 -33.29 18.39
C PRO A 569 0.22 -32.25 17.66
N ILE A 570 -1.10 -32.25 17.87
CA ILE A 570 -2.02 -31.26 17.28
C ILE A 570 -1.70 -29.87 17.82
N ILE A 571 -1.50 -29.77 19.13
CA ILE A 571 -1.14 -28.51 19.81
C ILE A 571 0.23 -28.02 19.32
N SER A 572 1.21 -28.92 19.23
CA SER A 572 2.54 -28.61 18.72
C SER A 572 2.50 -28.03 17.32
N ASN A 573 1.67 -28.58 16.44
CA ASN A 573 1.48 -28.08 15.08
C ASN A 573 0.97 -26.63 15.05
N PHE A 574 -0.08 -26.31 15.82
CA PHE A 574 -0.63 -24.94 15.83
C PHE A 574 0.29 -23.92 16.51
N PHE A 575 0.99 -24.28 17.59
CA PHE A 575 1.95 -23.38 18.20
C PHE A 575 3.18 -23.15 17.32
N LEU A 576 3.72 -24.20 16.67
CA LEU A 576 4.82 -24.05 15.71
C LEU A 576 4.42 -23.14 14.53
N ALA A 577 3.21 -23.28 13.99
CA ALA A 577 2.70 -22.38 12.96
C ALA A 577 2.63 -20.92 13.44
N SER A 578 2.09 -20.68 14.65
CA SER A 578 2.03 -19.33 15.22
C SER A 578 3.42 -18.72 15.45
N TYR A 579 4.39 -19.52 15.90
CA TYR A 579 5.77 -19.08 16.14
C TYR A 579 6.51 -18.84 14.82
N ALA A 580 6.29 -19.68 13.80
CA ALA A 580 6.81 -19.47 12.45
C ALA A 580 6.35 -18.12 11.89
N LEU A 581 5.05 -17.81 12.02
CA LEU A 581 4.47 -16.56 11.57
C LEU A 581 5.02 -15.33 12.33
N ILE A 582 5.15 -15.41 13.65
CA ILE A 582 5.74 -14.32 14.45
C ILE A 582 7.19 -14.06 13.99
N ASN A 583 7.97 -15.11 13.81
CA ASN A 583 9.36 -15.00 13.36
C ASN A 583 9.46 -14.46 11.93
N PHE A 584 8.65 -14.98 11.00
CA PHE A 584 8.64 -14.54 9.61
C PHE A 584 8.18 -13.09 9.45
N SER A 585 7.15 -12.68 10.19
CA SER A 585 6.61 -11.32 10.12
C SER A 585 7.61 -10.28 10.65
N CYS A 586 8.36 -10.56 11.72
CA CYS A 586 9.47 -9.71 12.18
C CYS A 586 10.56 -9.58 11.11
N PHE A 587 10.96 -10.69 10.48
CA PHE A 587 11.91 -10.67 9.38
C PHE A 587 11.40 -9.82 8.21
N HIS A 588 10.15 -10.02 7.78
CA HIS A 588 9.54 -9.29 6.67
C HIS A 588 9.44 -7.78 6.97
N ALA A 589 9.06 -7.39 8.19
CA ALA A 589 9.00 -6.00 8.61
C ALA A 589 10.38 -5.32 8.62
N SER A 590 11.41 -6.03 9.12
CA SER A 590 12.81 -5.57 9.07
C SER A 590 13.35 -5.46 7.65
N TYR A 591 13.05 -6.44 6.78
CA TYR A 591 13.49 -6.47 5.39
C TYR A 591 12.87 -5.33 4.57
N ALA A 592 11.58 -5.07 4.79
CA ALA A 592 10.85 -3.97 4.12
C ALA A 592 11.27 -2.57 4.60
N LYS A 593 12.15 -2.45 5.61
CA LYS A 593 12.57 -1.18 6.24
C LYS A 593 11.38 -0.28 6.56
N SER A 594 10.29 -0.87 7.08
CA SER A 594 9.08 -0.12 7.41
C SER A 594 9.40 1.00 8.41
N PRO A 595 9.02 2.27 8.17
CA PRO A 595 9.35 3.38 9.07
C PRO A 595 8.83 3.21 10.50
N GLY A 596 7.72 2.49 10.65
CA GLY A 596 7.09 2.15 11.94
C GLY A 596 7.68 0.92 12.63
N TRP A 597 8.72 0.31 12.06
CA TRP A 597 9.42 -0.84 12.63
C TRP A 597 10.84 -0.42 13.05
N ARG A 598 11.03 -0.19 14.35
CA ARG A 598 12.28 0.23 15.00
C ARG A 598 12.44 -0.50 16.34
N PRO A 599 12.74 -1.81 16.33
CA PRO A 599 12.90 -2.56 17.57
C PRO A 599 14.11 -2.04 18.34
N ALA A 600 13.91 -1.71 19.62
CA ALA A 600 14.99 -1.21 20.50
C ALA A 600 15.76 -2.34 21.22
N TYR A 601 15.35 -3.60 21.02
CA TYR A 601 15.97 -4.75 21.68
C TYR A 601 17.35 -5.09 21.08
N GLY A 602 18.43 -4.89 21.84
CA GLY A 602 19.81 -5.00 21.34
C GLY A 602 20.27 -6.39 20.87
N ILE A 603 19.58 -7.47 21.27
CA ILE A 603 19.91 -8.86 20.86
C ILE A 603 19.22 -9.24 19.54
N TYR A 604 18.23 -8.47 19.10
CA TYR A 604 17.44 -8.78 17.91
C TYR A 604 18.25 -8.64 16.61
N ASN A 605 18.13 -9.63 15.73
CA ASN A 605 18.64 -9.59 14.36
C ASN A 605 17.62 -10.26 13.41
N MET A 606 17.39 -9.65 12.24
CA MET A 606 16.40 -10.14 11.27
C MET A 606 16.68 -11.57 10.79
N TRP A 607 17.96 -11.95 10.64
CA TRP A 607 18.35 -13.27 10.15
C TRP A 607 18.11 -14.37 11.19
N VAL A 608 18.22 -14.03 12.47
CA VAL A 608 17.90 -14.92 13.59
C VAL A 608 16.40 -15.24 13.59
N SER A 609 15.55 -14.24 13.32
CA SER A 609 14.11 -14.47 13.14
C SER A 609 13.81 -15.30 11.89
N LEU A 610 14.48 -15.07 10.76
CA LEU A 610 14.30 -15.92 9.57
C LEU A 610 14.69 -17.39 9.86
N PHE A 611 15.81 -17.61 10.53
CA PHE A 611 16.24 -18.95 10.94
C PHE A 611 15.20 -19.61 11.85
N GLY A 612 14.66 -18.88 12.83
CA GLY A 612 13.58 -19.35 13.69
C GLY A 612 12.31 -19.72 12.91
N ALA A 613 11.92 -18.93 11.91
CA ALA A 613 10.78 -19.25 11.06
C ALA A 613 11.00 -20.55 10.27
N VAL A 614 12.14 -20.69 9.59
CA VAL A 614 12.48 -21.88 8.81
C VAL A 614 12.56 -23.12 9.70
N LEU A 615 13.15 -23.00 10.89
CA LEU A 615 13.24 -24.09 11.85
C LEU A 615 11.85 -24.55 12.32
N CYS A 616 10.96 -23.62 12.66
CA CYS A 616 9.57 -23.95 13.01
C CYS A 616 8.85 -24.68 11.87
N CYS A 617 8.96 -24.17 10.63
CA CYS A 617 8.37 -24.82 9.45
C CYS A 617 8.92 -26.24 9.27
N ALA A 618 10.24 -26.41 9.31
CA ALA A 618 10.89 -27.70 9.11
C ALA A 618 10.44 -28.73 10.16
N VAL A 619 10.46 -28.36 11.45
CA VAL A 619 10.02 -29.24 12.54
C VAL A 619 8.54 -29.60 12.36
N MET A 620 7.69 -28.65 11.98
CA MET A 620 6.27 -28.88 11.76
C MET A 620 6.00 -29.92 10.66
N PHE A 621 6.71 -29.83 9.52
CA PHE A 621 6.60 -30.80 8.43
C PHE A 621 7.09 -32.20 8.81
N VAL A 622 8.13 -32.29 9.66
CA VAL A 622 8.67 -33.58 10.09
C VAL A 622 7.76 -34.28 11.10
N ILE A 623 7.07 -33.52 11.97
CA ILE A 623 6.08 -34.09 12.91
C ILE A 623 4.90 -34.68 12.13
N ASN A 624 4.25 -33.87 11.30
CA ASN A 624 3.10 -34.30 10.52
C ASN A 624 2.93 -33.42 9.27
N TRP A 625 3.41 -33.92 8.13
CA TRP A 625 3.42 -33.18 6.87
C TRP A 625 2.03 -32.80 6.37
N TRP A 626 1.02 -33.68 6.49
CA TRP A 626 -0.32 -33.41 5.95
C TRP A 626 -1.06 -32.40 6.82
N ALA A 627 -0.92 -32.48 8.14
CA ALA A 627 -1.47 -31.49 9.06
C ALA A 627 -0.78 -30.13 8.88
N ALA A 628 0.54 -30.11 8.65
CA ALA A 628 1.29 -28.89 8.35
C ALA A 628 0.79 -28.21 7.05
N VAL A 629 0.57 -28.98 5.98
CA VAL A 629 0.02 -28.47 4.72
C VAL A 629 -1.37 -27.86 4.92
N ILE A 630 -2.26 -28.54 5.65
CA ILE A 630 -3.60 -28.01 5.94
C ILE A 630 -3.51 -26.68 6.71
N THR A 631 -2.66 -26.60 7.73
CA THR A 631 -2.46 -25.37 8.50
C THR A 631 -1.97 -24.22 7.62
N TYR A 632 -0.98 -24.45 6.74
CA TYR A 632 -0.51 -23.40 5.82
C TYR A 632 -1.54 -23.00 4.77
N VAL A 633 -2.37 -23.92 4.29
CA VAL A 633 -3.47 -23.59 3.36
C VAL A 633 -4.49 -22.67 4.04
N ILE A 634 -4.85 -22.97 5.30
CA ILE A 634 -5.74 -22.11 6.10
C ILE A 634 -5.10 -20.74 6.31
N GLU A 635 -3.82 -20.71 6.69
CA GLU A 635 -3.07 -19.47 6.92
C GLU A 635 -2.99 -18.60 5.67
N PHE A 636 -2.63 -19.18 4.52
CA PHE A 636 -2.54 -18.47 3.26
C PHE A 636 -3.90 -17.94 2.79
N PHE A 637 -4.97 -18.71 3.01
CA PHE A 637 -6.34 -18.26 2.76
C PHE A 637 -6.72 -17.07 3.63
N LEU A 638 -6.42 -17.10 4.93
CA LEU A 638 -6.66 -16.00 5.86
C LEU A 638 -5.87 -14.74 5.45
N TYR A 639 -4.59 -14.90 5.10
CA TYR A 639 -3.74 -13.82 4.61
C TYR A 639 -4.35 -13.16 3.35
N ILE A 640 -4.66 -13.96 2.32
CA ILE A 640 -5.27 -13.45 1.07
C ILE A 640 -6.60 -12.76 1.34
N TYR A 641 -7.44 -13.31 2.22
CA TYR A 641 -8.73 -12.72 2.56
C TYR A 641 -8.57 -11.29 3.09
N VAL A 642 -7.62 -11.07 4.00
CA VAL A 642 -7.34 -9.74 4.58
C VAL A 642 -6.76 -8.80 3.52
N THR A 643 -5.82 -9.27 2.71
CA THR A 643 -5.21 -8.46 1.63
C THR A 643 -6.24 -8.02 0.58
N TYR A 644 -7.19 -8.89 0.21
CA TYR A 644 -8.21 -8.57 -0.78
C TYR A 644 -9.29 -7.63 -0.23
N LYS A 645 -9.73 -7.84 1.01
CA LYS A 645 -10.79 -7.02 1.62
C LYS A 645 -10.33 -5.62 2.01
N LYS A 646 -9.02 -5.42 2.25
CA LYS A 646 -8.43 -4.13 2.68
C LYS A 646 -9.28 -3.45 3.76
N PRO A 647 -9.33 -3.99 4.98
CA PRO A 647 -10.14 -3.40 6.05
C PRO A 647 -9.72 -1.94 6.28
N ASP A 648 -10.69 -1.07 6.61
CA ASP A 648 -10.53 0.39 6.83
C ASP A 648 -9.79 0.70 8.14
N VAL A 649 -8.61 0.11 8.30
CA VAL A 649 -7.88 0.05 9.55
C VAL A 649 -6.48 0.60 9.32
N ASN A 650 -6.22 1.80 9.87
CA ASN A 650 -5.02 2.60 9.63
C ASN A 650 -3.85 2.21 10.55
N TRP A 651 -3.47 0.94 10.59
CA TRP A 651 -2.33 0.50 11.42
C TRP A 651 -0.97 0.66 10.72
N GLY A 652 -0.98 1.09 9.46
CA GLY A 652 0.14 0.87 8.57
C GLY A 652 0.29 -0.62 8.29
N SER A 653 0.84 -0.96 7.13
CA SER A 653 1.20 -2.34 6.83
C SER A 653 2.62 -2.37 6.29
N SER A 654 3.37 -3.41 6.62
CA SER A 654 4.66 -3.68 6.00
C SER A 654 4.53 -3.77 4.46
N THR A 655 3.41 -4.29 3.95
CA THR A 655 3.11 -4.33 2.52
C THR A 655 2.89 -2.94 1.90
N GLN A 656 2.23 -2.04 2.63
CA GLN A 656 2.03 -0.65 2.20
C GLN A 656 3.36 0.13 2.21
N ALA A 657 4.16 -0.03 3.26
CA ALA A 657 5.48 0.58 3.35
C ALA A 657 6.38 0.12 2.21
N LEU A 658 6.43 -1.18 1.92
CA LEU A 658 7.18 -1.73 0.79
C LEU A 658 6.70 -1.16 -0.55
N SER A 659 5.39 -1.00 -0.74
CA SER A 659 4.85 -0.40 -1.97
C SER A 659 5.25 1.07 -2.15
N TYR A 660 5.35 1.83 -1.05
CA TYR A 660 5.81 3.22 -1.09
C TYR A 660 7.30 3.31 -1.40
N VAL A 661 8.13 2.51 -0.72
CA VAL A 661 9.58 2.46 -0.96
C VAL A 661 9.85 2.03 -2.40
N SER A 662 9.18 0.97 -2.88
CA SER A 662 9.27 0.55 -4.27
C SER A 662 8.82 1.64 -5.24
N ALA A 663 7.75 2.38 -4.96
CA ALA A 663 7.31 3.48 -5.81
C ALA A 663 8.34 4.64 -5.83
N LEU A 664 8.96 4.95 -4.69
CA LEU A 664 10.00 5.97 -4.57
C LEU A 664 11.27 5.57 -5.31
N ASP A 665 11.76 4.36 -5.09
CA ASP A 665 12.96 3.82 -5.75
C ASP A 665 12.77 3.78 -7.26
N ASN A 666 11.63 3.28 -7.74
CA ASN A 666 11.29 3.30 -9.17
C ASN A 666 11.21 4.74 -9.73
N ALA A 667 10.69 5.70 -8.94
CA ALA A 667 10.61 7.10 -9.37
C ALA A 667 11.99 7.77 -9.43
N LEU A 668 12.89 7.44 -8.51
CA LEU A 668 14.29 7.89 -8.50
C LEU A 668 15.08 7.25 -9.64
N GLU A 669 14.94 5.95 -9.86
CA GLU A 669 15.57 5.24 -10.98
C GLU A 669 15.18 5.88 -12.32
N LEU A 670 13.91 6.25 -12.48
CA LEU A 670 13.43 6.93 -13.68
C LEU A 670 14.11 8.28 -13.92
N THR A 671 14.63 8.97 -12.89
CA THR A 671 15.34 10.25 -13.08
C THR A 671 16.67 10.11 -13.81
N THR A 672 17.30 8.94 -13.74
CA THR A 672 18.57 8.62 -14.40
C THR A 672 18.43 8.36 -15.90
N VAL A 673 17.21 8.07 -16.38
CA VAL A 673 16.93 7.75 -17.78
C VAL A 673 16.81 9.04 -18.62
N GLU A 674 17.49 9.08 -19.77
CA GLU A 674 17.43 10.21 -20.71
C GLU A 674 16.09 10.29 -21.45
N ASP A 675 15.67 11.52 -21.79
CA ASP A 675 14.44 11.77 -22.54
C ASP A 675 14.61 11.35 -24.00
N HIS A 676 13.97 10.24 -24.40
CA HIS A 676 13.96 9.78 -25.78
C HIS A 676 12.57 9.85 -26.40
N VAL A 677 12.48 10.23 -27.68
CA VAL A 677 11.22 10.39 -28.42
C VAL A 677 10.35 9.13 -28.38
N LYS A 678 10.97 7.95 -28.45
CA LYS A 678 10.25 6.65 -28.36
C LYS A 678 9.59 6.39 -27.00
N ASN A 679 10.15 6.96 -25.95
CA ASN A 679 9.63 6.83 -24.59
C ASN A 679 8.61 7.92 -24.27
N PHE A 680 8.36 8.85 -25.19
CA PHE A 680 7.34 9.87 -25.03
C PHE A 680 5.97 9.22 -24.77
N ARG A 681 5.30 9.72 -23.74
CA ARG A 681 3.92 9.40 -23.40
C ARG A 681 3.18 10.70 -23.09
N PRO A 682 1.92 10.87 -23.52
CA PRO A 682 1.13 12.02 -23.11
C PRO A 682 0.88 11.93 -21.60
N GLN A 683 1.47 12.87 -20.86
CA GLN A 683 1.29 13.06 -19.43
C GLN A 683 0.39 14.27 -19.25
N CYS A 684 -0.89 14.03 -18.94
CA CYS A 684 -1.91 15.06 -19.03
C CYS A 684 -2.26 15.66 -17.67
N ILE A 685 -2.32 16.98 -17.63
CA ILE A 685 -2.96 17.74 -16.57
C ILE A 685 -4.30 18.28 -17.09
N VAL A 686 -5.40 17.98 -16.40
CA VAL A 686 -6.76 18.21 -16.88
C VAL A 686 -7.48 19.16 -15.96
N LEU A 687 -7.90 20.32 -16.46
CA LEU A 687 -8.66 21.30 -15.68
C LEU A 687 -10.15 20.92 -15.62
N THR A 688 -10.45 19.85 -14.89
CA THR A 688 -11.82 19.36 -14.68
C THR A 688 -12.60 20.24 -13.72
N GLY A 689 -11.94 20.96 -12.81
CA GLY A 689 -12.56 21.33 -11.54
C GLY A 689 -12.78 20.07 -10.73
N GLY A 690 -13.94 19.95 -10.08
CA GLY A 690 -14.36 18.68 -9.48
C GLY A 690 -14.35 17.54 -10.53
N PRO A 691 -13.78 16.36 -10.25
CA PRO A 691 -13.80 15.24 -11.20
C PRO A 691 -15.21 14.82 -11.63
N MET A 692 -16.21 15.12 -10.79
CA MET A 692 -17.63 14.87 -11.02
C MET A 692 -18.28 15.92 -11.93
N THR A 693 -17.78 17.15 -11.97
CA THR A 693 -18.46 18.28 -12.65
C THR A 693 -18.25 18.28 -14.15
N ARG A 694 -17.16 17.71 -14.65
CA ARG A 694 -16.83 17.62 -16.10
C ARG A 694 -16.39 16.21 -16.50
N PRO A 695 -17.26 15.19 -16.38
CA PRO A 695 -16.87 13.80 -16.59
C PRO A 695 -16.49 13.50 -18.04
N ALA A 696 -17.12 14.13 -19.04
CA ALA A 696 -16.78 13.94 -20.45
C ALA A 696 -15.33 14.34 -20.77
N LEU A 697 -14.83 15.44 -20.16
CA LEU A 697 -13.45 15.91 -20.34
C LEU A 697 -12.45 14.91 -19.74
N LEU A 698 -12.79 14.37 -18.57
CA LEU A 698 -12.00 13.33 -17.92
C LEU A 698 -12.03 12.02 -18.73
N ASP A 699 -13.18 11.61 -19.25
CA ASP A 699 -13.35 10.36 -19.99
C ASP A 699 -12.57 10.34 -21.31
N ILE A 700 -12.58 11.46 -22.06
CA ILE A 700 -11.80 11.56 -23.30
C ILE A 700 -10.30 11.58 -22.99
N THR A 701 -9.88 12.30 -21.96
CA THR A 701 -8.46 12.36 -21.57
C THR A 701 -7.95 11.02 -21.08
N HIS A 702 -8.73 10.36 -20.23
CA HIS A 702 -8.45 9.00 -19.77
C HIS A 702 -8.37 8.01 -20.93
N ALA A 703 -9.11 8.21 -22.04
CA ALA A 703 -9.04 7.31 -23.18
C ALA A 703 -7.63 7.24 -23.79
N PHE A 704 -6.90 8.35 -23.88
CA PHE A 704 -5.54 8.33 -24.43
C PHE A 704 -4.42 8.22 -23.37
N THR A 705 -4.69 8.45 -22.08
CA THR A 705 -3.70 8.24 -21.00
C THR A 705 -3.76 6.84 -20.34
N LYS A 706 -4.86 6.08 -20.50
CA LYS A 706 -5.09 4.81 -19.80
C LYS A 706 -3.93 3.80 -19.90
N ASN A 707 -3.32 3.45 -18.77
CA ASN A 707 -2.18 2.52 -18.67
C ASN A 707 -0.92 2.92 -19.47
N SER A 708 -0.89 4.10 -20.10
CA SER A 708 0.22 4.52 -20.97
C SER A 708 0.87 5.82 -20.52
N GLY A 709 0.15 6.69 -19.82
CA GLY A 709 0.67 7.96 -19.34
C GLY A 709 0.03 8.41 -18.04
N LEU A 710 0.60 9.46 -17.46
CA LEU A 710 0.11 10.11 -16.26
C LEU A 710 -1.15 10.93 -16.58
N CYS A 711 -2.13 10.92 -15.68
CA CYS A 711 -3.33 11.75 -15.78
C CYS A 711 -3.58 12.40 -14.42
N ILE A 712 -3.58 13.73 -14.36
CA ILE A 712 -3.84 14.52 -13.16
C ILE A 712 -5.11 15.35 -13.39
N CYS A 713 -6.12 15.17 -12.55
CA CYS A 713 -7.33 15.99 -12.52
C CYS A 713 -7.10 17.16 -11.57
N CYS A 714 -7.35 18.37 -12.04
CA CYS A 714 -7.02 19.58 -11.32
C CYS A 714 -8.24 20.45 -11.02
N GLU A 715 -8.25 21.00 -9.82
CA GLU A 715 -9.25 21.95 -9.34
C GLU A 715 -8.58 23.16 -8.68
N VAL A 716 -9.03 24.35 -9.06
CA VAL A 716 -8.55 25.61 -8.49
C VAL A 716 -9.68 26.22 -7.68
N PHE A 717 -9.46 26.38 -6.38
CA PHE A 717 -10.36 27.07 -5.47
C PHE A 717 -9.97 28.55 -5.45
N VAL A 718 -10.91 29.40 -5.89
CA VAL A 718 -10.72 30.85 -5.95
C VAL A 718 -11.42 31.48 -4.76
N GLY A 719 -10.67 32.22 -3.93
CA GLY A 719 -11.23 32.91 -2.76
C GLY A 719 -10.26 33.02 -1.59
N PRO A 720 -10.73 33.48 -0.40
CA PRO A 720 -9.87 33.65 0.76
C PRO A 720 -9.18 32.35 1.17
N ARG A 721 -7.84 32.36 1.14
CA ARG A 721 -6.98 31.17 1.31
C ARG A 721 -7.34 30.30 2.51
N LYS A 722 -7.68 30.88 3.67
CA LYS A 722 -8.03 30.12 4.90
C LYS A 722 -9.26 29.22 4.70
N LEU A 723 -10.30 29.71 4.05
CA LEU A 723 -11.53 28.95 3.80
C LEU A 723 -11.30 27.91 2.71
N CYS A 724 -10.66 28.30 1.61
CA CYS A 724 -10.39 27.42 0.48
C CYS A 724 -9.48 26.25 0.86
N VAL A 725 -8.45 26.45 1.69
CA VAL A 725 -7.57 25.35 2.14
C VAL A 725 -8.33 24.34 3.00
N LYS A 726 -9.25 24.79 3.86
CA LYS A 726 -10.09 23.89 4.68
C LYS A 726 -11.02 23.06 3.81
N GLU A 727 -11.68 23.68 2.82
CA GLU A 727 -12.56 23.00 1.87
C GLU A 727 -11.79 22.04 0.95
N MET A 728 -10.61 22.46 0.48
CA MET A 728 -9.72 21.64 -0.35
C MET A 728 -9.31 20.37 0.38
N ASN A 729 -8.81 20.49 1.62
CA ASN A 729 -8.32 19.36 2.40
C ASN A 729 -9.45 18.38 2.77
N SER A 730 -10.65 18.86 3.07
CA SER A 730 -11.79 17.98 3.38
C SER A 730 -12.34 17.27 2.13
N GLY A 731 -12.30 17.92 0.96
CA GLY A 731 -12.80 17.37 -0.30
C GLY A 731 -11.83 16.44 -1.05
N MET A 732 -10.52 16.55 -0.80
CA MET A 732 -9.49 15.87 -1.60
C MET A 732 -9.62 14.34 -1.57
N ALA A 733 -9.73 13.75 -0.37
CA ALA A 733 -9.87 12.30 -0.20
C ALA A 733 -11.16 11.76 -0.83
N LYS A 734 -12.28 12.50 -0.69
CA LYS A 734 -13.58 12.13 -1.28
C LYS A 734 -13.51 12.08 -2.80
N LYS A 735 -12.88 13.07 -3.43
CA LYS A 735 -12.73 13.16 -4.89
C LYS A 735 -11.76 12.08 -5.43
N GLN A 736 -10.67 11.80 -4.73
CA GLN A 736 -9.76 10.69 -5.08
C GLN A 736 -10.46 9.32 -4.96
N ALA A 737 -11.25 9.11 -3.90
CA ALA A 737 -12.02 7.89 -3.72
C ALA A 737 -13.06 7.68 -4.85
N TRP A 738 -13.68 8.75 -5.34
CA TRP A 738 -14.60 8.69 -6.47
C TRP A 738 -13.91 8.25 -7.78
N LEU A 739 -12.68 8.73 -8.05
CA LEU A 739 -11.89 8.28 -9.20
C LEU A 739 -11.59 6.78 -9.13
N ILE A 740 -11.20 6.29 -7.94
CA ILE A 740 -10.92 4.88 -7.69
C ILE A 740 -12.19 4.03 -7.86
N LYS A 741 -13.32 4.46 -7.28
CA LYS A 741 -14.64 3.79 -7.40
C LYS A 741 -15.06 3.63 -8.87
N ASN A 742 -14.81 4.64 -9.69
CA ASN A 742 -15.13 4.63 -11.12
C ASN A 742 -14.06 3.98 -12.02
N LYS A 743 -13.01 3.40 -11.44
CA LYS A 743 -11.90 2.74 -12.17
C LYS A 743 -11.19 3.68 -13.15
N ILE A 744 -11.09 4.96 -12.81
CA ILE A 744 -10.35 5.97 -13.57
C ILE A 744 -8.94 6.06 -12.99
N LYS A 745 -7.92 5.73 -13.79
CA LYS A 745 -6.51 5.81 -13.36
C LYS A 745 -6.01 7.24 -13.49
N ALA A 746 -6.38 8.09 -12.54
CA ALA A 746 -5.93 9.47 -12.46
C ALA A 746 -5.67 9.89 -11.00
N PHE A 747 -4.76 10.85 -10.83
CA PHE A 747 -4.50 11.53 -9.55
C PHE A 747 -5.35 12.79 -9.48
N TYR A 748 -5.81 13.16 -8.29
CA TYR A 748 -6.47 14.43 -8.04
C TYR A 748 -5.50 15.41 -7.37
N ALA A 749 -5.36 16.60 -7.94
CA ALA A 749 -4.58 17.70 -7.41
C ALA A 749 -5.46 18.95 -7.28
N ALA A 750 -5.29 19.70 -6.20
CA ALA A 750 -6.04 20.92 -5.98
C ALA A 750 -5.14 22.03 -5.46
N VAL A 751 -5.46 23.27 -5.83
CA VAL A 751 -4.75 24.47 -5.38
C VAL A 751 -5.76 25.53 -4.96
N ALA A 752 -5.48 26.22 -3.86
CA ALA A 752 -6.19 27.42 -3.45
C ALA A 752 -5.37 28.65 -3.86
N ALA A 753 -5.97 29.56 -4.63
CA ALA A 753 -5.34 30.78 -5.12
C ALA A 753 -6.31 31.96 -5.15
N ASP A 754 -5.79 33.18 -5.13
CA ASP A 754 -6.61 34.39 -5.19
C ASP A 754 -7.18 34.63 -6.60
N CYS A 755 -6.44 34.19 -7.63
CA CYS A 755 -6.83 34.25 -9.02
C CYS A 755 -6.77 32.86 -9.68
N PHE A 756 -7.72 32.58 -10.58
CA PHE A 756 -7.79 31.31 -11.30
C PHE A 756 -6.53 31.01 -12.12
N ARG A 757 -6.00 32.02 -12.84
CA ARG A 757 -4.81 31.87 -13.68
C ARG A 757 -3.56 31.55 -12.86
N ASP A 758 -3.35 32.22 -11.73
CA ASP A 758 -2.19 31.97 -10.87
C ASP A 758 -2.24 30.59 -10.20
N GLY A 759 -3.44 30.12 -9.85
CA GLY A 759 -3.65 28.74 -9.39
C GLY A 759 -3.28 27.72 -10.46
N VAL A 760 -3.69 27.93 -11.71
CA VAL A 760 -3.30 27.06 -12.84
C VAL A 760 -1.80 27.13 -13.12
N ARG A 761 -1.17 28.32 -13.07
CA ARG A 761 0.28 28.48 -13.22
C ARG A 761 1.05 27.66 -12.19
N SER A 762 0.61 27.72 -10.92
CA SER A 762 1.19 26.94 -9.83
C SER A 762 1.08 25.43 -10.11
N LEU A 763 -0.07 24.98 -10.60
CA LEU A 763 -0.29 23.58 -10.97
C LEU A 763 0.60 23.13 -12.14
N LEU A 764 0.78 23.97 -13.17
CA LEU A 764 1.61 23.62 -14.34
C LEU A 764 3.08 23.45 -13.97
N GLN A 765 3.59 24.27 -13.03
CA GLN A 765 4.99 24.24 -12.62
C GLN A 765 5.31 23.19 -11.56
N ALA A 766 4.39 22.96 -10.61
CA ALA A 766 4.66 22.15 -9.41
C ALA A 766 4.01 20.76 -9.40
N SER A 767 3.19 20.40 -10.39
CA SER A 767 2.56 19.08 -10.44
C SER A 767 3.52 17.98 -10.91
N GLY A 768 3.48 16.83 -10.25
CA GLY A 768 4.29 15.66 -10.60
C GLY A 768 5.49 15.43 -9.66
N LEU A 769 6.22 14.34 -9.90
CA LEU A 769 7.43 13.99 -9.13
C LEU A 769 8.52 13.47 -10.07
N GLY A 770 9.70 14.09 -10.03
CA GLY A 770 10.83 13.70 -10.90
C GLY A 770 10.46 13.77 -12.38
N ARG A 771 10.62 12.66 -13.11
CA ARG A 771 10.25 12.52 -14.53
C ARG A 771 8.75 12.27 -14.78
N MET A 772 7.99 11.97 -13.73
CA MET A 772 6.54 11.80 -13.78
C MET A 772 5.86 13.17 -13.63
N LYS A 773 6.02 14.04 -14.63
CA LYS A 773 5.48 15.41 -14.66
C LYS A 773 4.62 15.65 -15.91
N PRO A 774 3.53 16.43 -15.80
CA PRO A 774 2.65 16.67 -16.94
C PRO A 774 3.40 17.39 -18.07
N ASN A 775 3.14 16.98 -19.31
CA ASN A 775 3.66 17.57 -20.54
C ASN A 775 2.57 18.10 -21.48
N THR A 776 1.29 17.84 -21.16
CA THR A 776 0.14 18.27 -21.95
C THR A 776 -0.96 18.81 -21.03
N LEU A 777 -1.38 20.06 -21.25
CA LEU A 777 -2.53 20.68 -20.61
C LEU A 777 -3.79 20.39 -21.41
N VAL A 778 -4.83 19.87 -20.75
CA VAL A 778 -6.14 19.60 -21.34
C VAL A 778 -7.20 20.47 -20.67
N ILE A 779 -7.88 21.30 -21.46
CA ILE A 779 -8.94 22.22 -21.01
C ILE A 779 -10.22 22.05 -21.82
N GLY A 780 -11.36 22.32 -21.19
CA GLY A 780 -12.64 22.43 -21.90
C GLY A 780 -12.80 23.78 -22.57
N TYR A 781 -13.44 23.80 -23.74
CA TYR A 781 -13.78 25.04 -24.45
C TYR A 781 -14.82 25.88 -23.67
N LYS A 782 -14.52 27.17 -23.44
CA LYS A 782 -15.41 28.10 -22.73
C LYS A 782 -16.52 28.60 -23.65
N ARG A 783 -17.64 27.87 -23.73
CA ARG A 783 -18.79 28.22 -24.58
C ARG A 783 -19.47 29.56 -24.21
N ASN A 784 -19.47 29.93 -22.94
CA ASN A 784 -20.17 31.13 -22.44
C ASN A 784 -19.33 32.42 -22.52
N TRP A 785 -18.25 32.46 -23.30
CA TRP A 785 -17.34 33.60 -23.37
C TRP A 785 -18.04 34.93 -23.70
N ARG A 786 -19.07 34.93 -24.57
CA ARG A 786 -19.81 36.17 -24.91
C ARG A 786 -20.57 36.81 -23.74
N LYS A 787 -20.92 36.03 -22.72
CA LYS A 787 -21.63 36.47 -21.50
C LYS A 787 -20.69 36.58 -20.29
N ALA A 788 -19.44 36.19 -20.44
CA ALA A 788 -18.48 36.12 -19.34
C ALA A 788 -17.92 37.51 -19.02
N GLN A 789 -17.44 37.67 -17.78
CA GLN A 789 -16.70 38.87 -17.38
C GLN A 789 -15.34 38.91 -18.09
N LEU A 790 -14.81 40.13 -18.29
CA LEU A 790 -13.55 40.38 -18.98
C LEU A 790 -12.40 39.54 -18.38
N THR A 791 -12.27 39.57 -17.05
CA THR A 791 -11.22 38.85 -16.30
C THR A 791 -11.24 37.35 -16.54
N GLU A 792 -12.39 36.73 -16.78
CA GLU A 792 -12.47 35.29 -17.03
C GLU A 792 -11.92 34.90 -18.41
N ILE A 793 -12.05 35.78 -19.40
CA ILE A 793 -11.57 35.54 -20.76
C ILE A 793 -10.07 35.75 -20.83
N GLU A 794 -9.58 36.84 -20.24
CA GLU A 794 -8.15 37.11 -20.08
C GLU A 794 -7.47 35.98 -19.30
N ASN A 795 -8.12 35.44 -18.26
CA ASN A 795 -7.61 34.27 -17.56
C ASN A 795 -7.60 33.01 -18.44
N TYR A 796 -8.63 32.75 -19.23
CA TYR A 796 -8.71 31.56 -20.09
C TYR A 796 -7.65 31.58 -21.20
N VAL A 797 -7.53 32.69 -21.92
CA VAL A 797 -6.53 32.88 -22.99
C VAL A 797 -5.13 32.97 -22.38
N GLY A 798 -4.99 33.67 -21.25
CA GLY A 798 -3.76 33.74 -20.47
C GLY A 798 -3.23 32.38 -20.03
N ILE A 799 -4.10 31.42 -19.66
CA ILE A 799 -3.69 30.04 -19.34
C ILE A 799 -3.11 29.31 -20.55
N ILE A 800 -3.68 29.54 -21.75
CA ILE A 800 -3.17 28.94 -23.00
C ILE A 800 -1.76 29.47 -23.27
N HIS A 801 -1.55 30.79 -23.11
CA HIS A 801 -0.22 31.39 -23.25
C HIS A 801 0.75 30.90 -22.18
N ASP A 802 0.33 30.84 -20.91
CA ASP A 802 1.19 30.35 -19.82
C ASP A 802 1.62 28.89 -20.06
N ALA A 803 0.73 28.04 -20.62
CA ALA A 803 1.08 26.67 -20.97
C ALA A 803 2.12 26.59 -22.09
N PHE A 804 1.98 27.45 -23.11
CA PHE A 804 2.97 27.59 -24.16
C PHE A 804 4.32 28.08 -23.61
N ASP A 805 4.32 29.07 -22.71
CA ASP A 805 5.52 29.59 -22.05
C ASP A 805 6.27 28.51 -21.25
N PHE A 806 5.57 27.50 -20.72
CA PHE A 806 6.17 26.34 -20.04
C PHE A 806 6.53 25.15 -20.95
N GLU A 807 6.47 25.31 -22.27
CA GLU A 807 6.68 24.24 -23.25
C GLU A 807 5.75 23.03 -23.04
N ILE A 808 4.50 23.28 -22.61
CA ILE A 808 3.47 22.27 -22.41
C ILE A 808 2.56 22.25 -23.65
N GLY A 809 2.26 21.06 -24.16
CA GLY A 809 1.29 20.91 -25.25
C GLY A 809 -0.12 21.28 -24.78
N VAL A 810 -0.93 21.93 -25.61
CA VAL A 810 -2.29 22.36 -25.26
C VAL A 810 -3.31 21.56 -26.05
N VAL A 811 -4.32 21.03 -25.35
CA VAL A 811 -5.49 20.36 -25.93
C VAL A 811 -6.76 21.04 -25.44
N ILE A 812 -7.52 21.62 -26.35
CA ILE A 812 -8.83 22.22 -26.06
C ILE A 812 -9.92 21.30 -26.61
N VAL A 813 -10.77 20.81 -25.72
CA VAL A 813 -11.88 19.93 -26.10
C VAL A 813 -13.16 20.75 -26.21
N ARG A 814 -13.89 20.63 -27.33
CA ARG A 814 -15.21 21.24 -27.51
C ARG A 814 -16.26 20.17 -27.79
N ILE A 815 -17.41 20.28 -27.11
CA ILE A 815 -18.61 19.46 -27.34
C ILE A 815 -19.82 20.38 -27.53
N SER A 816 -20.87 19.89 -28.20
CA SER A 816 -22.02 20.70 -28.60
C SER A 816 -22.76 21.35 -27.42
N GLN A 817 -22.91 20.64 -26.29
CA GLN A 817 -23.67 21.11 -25.14
C GLN A 817 -22.84 21.81 -24.04
N GLY A 818 -21.51 21.64 -24.04
CA GLY A 818 -20.62 22.09 -22.95
C GLY A 818 -20.38 21.00 -21.89
N PHE A 819 -19.45 21.23 -20.95
CA PHE A 819 -18.97 20.20 -20.01
C PHE A 819 -19.53 20.29 -18.59
N ASP A 820 -20.03 21.46 -18.18
CA ASP A 820 -20.31 21.75 -16.77
C ASP A 820 -21.69 21.24 -16.34
N ILE A 821 -21.71 20.21 -15.48
CA ILE A 821 -22.95 19.64 -14.91
C ILE A 821 -23.17 20.03 -13.44
N SER A 822 -22.48 21.06 -12.93
CA SER A 822 -22.53 21.43 -11.51
C SER A 822 -23.95 21.74 -11.01
N GLN A 823 -24.77 22.40 -11.83
CA GLN A 823 -26.18 22.70 -11.48
C GLN A 823 -27.03 21.43 -11.34
N VAL A 824 -26.78 20.43 -12.19
CA VAL A 824 -27.50 19.14 -12.13
C VAL A 824 -27.07 18.36 -10.88
N LEU A 825 -25.78 18.38 -10.55
CA LEU A 825 -25.26 17.73 -9.35
C LEU A 825 -25.81 18.36 -8.06
N GLN A 826 -25.94 19.69 -8.00
CA GLN A 826 -26.54 20.38 -6.86
C GLN A 826 -28.00 19.98 -6.65
N VAL A 827 -28.80 19.93 -7.72
CA VAL A 827 -30.20 19.50 -7.66
C VAL A 827 -30.29 18.03 -7.23
N GLN A 828 -29.40 17.17 -7.73
CA GLN A 828 -29.35 15.75 -7.35
C GLN A 828 -29.01 15.58 -5.86
N ASP A 829 -28.01 16.31 -5.36
CA ASP A 829 -27.60 16.28 -3.95
C ASP A 829 -28.72 16.81 -3.03
N GLU A 830 -29.46 17.83 -3.44
CA GLU A 830 -30.63 18.34 -2.70
C GLU A 830 -31.77 17.32 -2.66
N LEU A 831 -32.05 16.65 -3.79
CA LEU A 831 -33.03 15.56 -3.85
C LEU A 831 -32.65 14.38 -2.96
N GLU A 832 -31.38 13.95 -2.98
CA GLU A 832 -30.89 12.85 -2.13
C GLU A 832 -30.98 13.20 -0.64
N LYS A 833 -30.69 14.46 -0.26
CA LYS A 833 -30.89 14.93 1.12
C LYS A 833 -32.34 14.90 1.54
N LEU A 834 -33.25 15.38 0.69
CA LEU A 834 -34.69 15.34 0.97
C LEU A 834 -35.20 13.90 1.09
N GLU A 835 -34.68 12.97 0.29
CA GLU A 835 -35.02 11.55 0.37
C GLU A 835 -34.47 10.91 1.65
N GLN A 836 -33.24 11.24 2.07
CA GLN A 836 -32.67 10.81 3.34
C GLN A 836 -33.43 11.37 4.55
N GLU A 837 -33.82 12.64 4.51
CA GLU A 837 -34.66 13.26 5.55
C GLU A 837 -36.03 12.58 5.61
N ARG A 838 -36.65 12.27 4.46
CA ARG A 838 -37.89 11.50 4.40
C ARG A 838 -37.74 10.11 5.00
N LEU A 839 -36.68 9.37 4.65
CA LEU A 839 -36.40 8.03 5.17
C LEU A 839 -36.09 8.06 6.68
N ALA A 840 -35.39 9.08 7.16
CA ALA A 840 -35.15 9.28 8.59
C ALA A 840 -36.46 9.58 9.34
N LEU A 841 -37.33 10.39 8.75
CA LEU A 841 -38.66 10.66 9.29
C LEU A 841 -39.50 9.37 9.34
N GLU A 842 -39.51 8.58 8.26
CA GLU A 842 -40.21 7.29 8.21
C GLU A 842 -39.65 6.28 9.21
N ALA A 843 -38.34 6.25 9.44
CA ALA A 843 -37.71 5.42 10.47
C ALA A 843 -38.14 5.86 11.88
N THR A 844 -38.18 7.17 12.16
CA THR A 844 -38.65 7.68 13.46
C THR A 844 -40.15 7.41 13.70
N ILE A 845 -40.96 7.42 12.63
CA ILE A 845 -42.39 7.07 12.73
C ILE A 845 -42.56 5.57 12.98
N LYS A 846 -41.76 4.71 12.31
CA LYS A 846 -41.74 3.26 12.54
C LYS A 846 -41.28 2.88 13.95
N ASP A 847 -40.29 3.58 14.49
CA ASP A 847 -39.82 3.35 15.86
C ASP A 847 -40.91 3.71 16.88
N ASN A 848 -41.72 4.74 16.61
CA ASN A 848 -42.87 5.11 17.44
C ASN A 848 -44.06 4.12 17.33
N GLU A 849 -44.26 3.46 16.18
CA GLU A 849 -45.34 2.46 16.02
C GLU A 849 -45.00 1.09 16.63
N SER A 850 -43.72 0.78 16.87
CA SER A 850 -43.29 -0.49 17.48
C SER A 850 -43.34 -0.52 19.03
N GLY A 851 -43.79 0.58 19.65
CA GLY A 851 -43.78 0.79 21.10
C GLY A 851 -45.15 1.05 21.74
N GLU A 852 -46.28 0.80 21.07
CA GLU A 852 -47.61 0.93 21.71
C GLU A 852 -48.13 -0.40 22.25
N GLY A 853 -47.59 -0.76 23.41
CA GLY A 853 -48.18 -1.68 24.36
C GLY A 853 -48.46 -0.97 25.69
N ASN A 854 -49.64 -0.37 25.81
CA ASN A 854 -50.37 -0.07 27.04
C ASN A 854 -49.99 1.18 27.88
N GLY A 855 -50.97 2.08 28.04
CA GLY A 855 -51.14 2.92 29.22
C GLY A 855 -50.71 4.38 29.08
N GLY A 856 -51.68 5.29 29.17
CA GLY A 856 -51.50 6.72 28.95
C GLY A 856 -50.46 7.40 29.85
N ILE A 857 -49.95 8.53 29.37
CA ILE A 857 -49.98 9.84 30.06
C ILE A 857 -49.67 10.93 29.02
N ARG A 858 -50.66 11.81 28.84
CA ARG A 858 -50.50 13.15 28.28
C ARG A 858 -49.52 13.95 29.14
N GLY A 859 -48.49 14.54 28.52
CA GLY A 859 -47.90 15.79 29.02
C GLY A 859 -46.39 15.79 29.11
N LEU A 860 -45.75 16.19 28.00
CA LEU A 860 -44.41 16.77 27.82
C LEU A 860 -44.19 16.63 26.30
N PHE A 861 -44.62 17.52 25.42
CA PHE A 861 -44.14 18.89 25.26
C PHE A 861 -45.20 19.73 24.51
N LYS A 862 -45.89 20.61 25.24
CA LYS A 862 -46.61 21.77 24.71
C LYS A 862 -46.12 23.01 25.47
N LYS A 863 -45.04 23.64 24.99
CA LYS A 863 -44.77 25.10 25.08
C LYS A 863 -43.36 25.41 24.60
N ALA A 864 -43.27 25.87 23.35
CA ALA A 864 -42.39 26.97 22.95
C ALA A 864 -42.86 27.47 21.57
N GLY A 865 -44.05 28.07 21.56
CA GLY A 865 -44.48 28.95 20.48
C GLY A 865 -44.60 30.36 21.03
N LYS A 866 -43.76 31.28 20.55
CA LYS A 866 -44.05 32.67 20.15
C LYS A 866 -42.77 33.52 20.16
N PHE A 867 -42.33 33.99 18.99
CA PHE A 867 -42.11 35.43 18.68
C PHE A 867 -41.86 35.62 17.16
N ASN A 868 -42.97 35.76 16.43
CA ASN A 868 -43.34 36.77 15.43
C ASN A 868 -42.36 37.47 14.45
N ILE A 869 -42.85 37.55 13.18
CA ILE A 869 -42.77 38.66 12.18
C ILE A 869 -41.43 38.73 11.41
N THR A 870 -41.35 38.71 10.06
CA THR A 870 -42.12 39.47 9.05
C THR A 870 -42.14 38.74 7.70
N LYS A 871 -43.33 38.65 7.09
CA LYS A 871 -43.50 38.56 5.63
C LYS A 871 -43.44 39.99 5.07
N PRO A 872 -42.67 40.27 4.00
CA PRO A 872 -43.09 41.24 3.03
C PRO A 872 -43.59 40.49 1.79
N THR A 873 -44.90 40.48 1.62
CA THR A 873 -45.48 40.36 0.28
C THR A 873 -45.32 41.70 -0.42
N SER A 874 -44.51 41.75 -1.48
CA SER A 874 -44.78 42.64 -2.62
C SER A 874 -45.15 41.77 -3.82
N LYS A 875 -46.42 41.82 -4.21
CA LYS A 875 -46.85 41.45 -5.55
C LYS A 875 -46.34 42.53 -6.50
N LYS A 876 -45.49 42.17 -7.45
CA LYS A 876 -45.47 42.76 -8.78
C LYS A 876 -44.83 41.79 -9.79
N ASP A 877 -45.69 41.36 -10.71
CA ASP A 877 -45.42 40.94 -12.08
C ASP A 877 -44.35 39.89 -12.36
N SER A 878 -44.81 38.65 -12.53
CA SER A 878 -44.42 37.82 -13.69
C SER A 878 -45.37 36.63 -13.80
N SER A 879 -46.47 36.83 -14.54
CA SER A 879 -46.84 35.82 -15.51
C SER A 879 -45.61 35.55 -16.40
N ILE A 880 -45.42 34.30 -16.80
CA ILE A 880 -44.30 33.73 -17.58
C ILE A 880 -43.26 33.01 -16.69
N ASN A 881 -43.45 31.68 -16.50
CA ASN A 881 -42.44 30.67 -16.88
C ASN A 881 -42.72 29.20 -16.46
N THR A 882 -43.97 28.74 -16.38
CA THR A 882 -44.26 27.28 -16.40
C THR A 882 -43.81 26.60 -17.72
N ILE A 883 -43.54 27.37 -18.77
CA ILE A 883 -42.97 26.90 -20.06
C ILE A 883 -41.43 26.75 -19.98
N GLN A 884 -40.77 27.37 -18.99
CA GLN A 884 -39.32 27.32 -18.82
C GLN A 884 -38.85 26.06 -18.06
N SER A 885 -39.70 25.44 -17.23
CA SER A 885 -39.35 24.21 -16.50
C SER A 885 -39.25 22.97 -17.41
N MET A 886 -40.06 22.88 -18.46
CA MET A 886 -39.93 21.83 -19.48
C MET A 886 -38.65 21.96 -20.31
N HIS A 887 -38.30 23.19 -20.72
CA HIS A 887 -37.05 23.44 -21.45
C HIS A 887 -35.79 23.20 -20.61
N VAL A 888 -35.82 23.52 -19.31
CA VAL A 888 -34.70 23.25 -18.39
C VAL A 888 -34.53 21.75 -18.15
N GLY A 889 -35.62 20.98 -18.04
CA GLY A 889 -35.57 19.51 -17.92
C GLY A 889 -34.96 18.83 -19.14
N GLU A 890 -35.41 19.20 -20.35
CA GLU A 890 -34.87 18.65 -21.61
C GLU A 890 -33.42 19.08 -21.87
N PHE A 891 -33.06 20.32 -21.49
CA PHE A 891 -31.69 20.84 -21.57
C PHE A 891 -30.75 20.09 -20.62
N ASN A 892 -31.17 19.85 -19.37
CA ASN A 892 -30.40 19.09 -18.39
C ASN A 892 -30.20 17.64 -18.83
N GLN A 893 -31.22 17.01 -19.44
CA GLN A 893 -31.10 15.65 -19.97
C GLN A 893 -30.09 15.57 -21.12
N LYS A 894 -30.16 16.48 -22.11
CA LYS A 894 -29.20 16.54 -23.23
C LYS A 894 -27.77 16.79 -22.74
N LEU A 895 -27.60 17.58 -21.69
CA LEU A 895 -26.30 17.86 -21.08
C LEU A 895 -25.73 16.62 -20.37
N VAL A 896 -26.55 15.89 -19.62
CA VAL A 896 -26.15 14.62 -18.97
C VAL A 896 -25.80 13.56 -20.00
N GLU A 897 -26.58 13.43 -21.08
CA GLU A 897 -26.28 12.52 -22.18
C GLU A 897 -24.95 12.87 -22.86
N ALA A 898 -24.73 14.15 -23.16
CA ALA A 898 -23.45 14.63 -23.71
C ALA A 898 -22.27 14.38 -22.75
N SER A 899 -22.50 14.47 -21.44
CA SER A 899 -21.48 14.22 -20.41
C SER A 899 -21.02 12.75 -20.38
N THR A 900 -21.84 11.82 -20.87
CA THR A 900 -21.55 10.36 -20.86
C THR A 900 -21.20 9.81 -22.24
N GLN A 901 -21.14 10.65 -23.28
CA GLN A 901 -20.94 10.22 -24.67
C GLN A 901 -19.66 9.38 -24.86
N PHE A 902 -18.57 9.72 -24.18
CA PHE A 902 -17.29 9.01 -24.29
C PHE A 902 -17.18 7.77 -23.38
N LYS A 903 -18.20 7.50 -22.55
CA LYS A 903 -18.31 6.22 -21.84
C LYS A 903 -18.79 5.11 -22.78
N LYS A 904 -19.65 5.44 -23.74
CA LYS A 904 -20.22 4.52 -24.72
C LYS A 904 -19.18 4.15 -25.81
N LYS A 905 -19.34 2.96 -26.39
CA LYS A 905 -18.52 2.51 -27.54
C LYS A 905 -18.93 3.31 -28.77
N GLN A 906 -17.97 3.83 -29.53
CA GLN A 906 -18.23 4.80 -30.61
C GLN A 906 -18.68 4.14 -31.94
N GLY A 907 -18.79 2.81 -31.99
CA GLY A 907 -19.26 2.08 -33.17
C GLY A 907 -18.29 2.14 -34.36
N LYS A 908 -18.78 1.77 -35.56
CA LYS A 908 -18.05 1.91 -36.83
C LYS A 908 -18.17 3.37 -37.29
N GLY A 909 -17.09 4.12 -37.19
CA GLY A 909 -17.07 5.55 -37.47
C GLY A 909 -15.70 6.04 -37.92
N THR A 910 -15.52 7.34 -38.10
CA THR A 910 -14.22 7.94 -38.47
C THR A 910 -13.74 8.93 -37.42
N ILE A 911 -12.41 8.96 -37.24
CA ILE A 911 -11.71 10.04 -36.56
C ILE A 911 -10.96 10.81 -37.65
N ASP A 912 -11.32 12.07 -37.81
CA ASP A 912 -10.75 12.92 -38.85
C ASP A 912 -9.65 13.79 -38.24
N VAL A 913 -8.44 13.69 -38.77
CA VAL A 913 -7.27 14.40 -38.26
C VAL A 913 -6.85 15.46 -39.27
N TRP A 914 -7.05 16.71 -38.91
CA TRP A 914 -6.68 17.89 -39.69
C TRP A 914 -5.31 18.39 -39.24
N TRP A 915 -4.28 17.87 -39.88
CA TRP A 915 -2.88 18.16 -39.57
C TRP A 915 -2.38 19.31 -40.44
N LEU A 916 -2.69 20.53 -40.00
CA LEU A 916 -2.45 21.75 -40.77
C LEU A 916 -1.08 22.39 -40.49
N PHE A 917 -0.52 22.13 -39.31
CA PHE A 917 0.72 22.72 -38.83
C PHE A 917 1.60 21.63 -38.19
N ASP A 918 2.92 21.73 -38.34
CA ASP A 918 3.84 20.84 -37.63
C ASP A 918 3.89 21.20 -36.13
N ASP A 919 3.35 20.29 -35.32
CA ASP A 919 3.23 20.41 -33.88
C ASP A 919 4.10 19.37 -33.14
N GLY A 920 5.12 18.83 -33.81
CA GLY A 920 5.97 17.76 -33.28
C GLY A 920 5.34 16.36 -33.36
N GLY A 921 4.12 16.25 -33.89
CA GLY A 921 3.40 14.99 -34.14
C GLY A 921 2.34 14.64 -33.10
N LEU A 922 2.06 15.52 -32.12
CA LEU A 922 1.08 15.25 -31.06
C LEU A 922 -0.35 15.11 -31.62
N THR A 923 -0.69 15.94 -32.62
CA THR A 923 -1.96 15.90 -33.38
C THR A 923 -2.21 14.53 -34.03
N LEU A 924 -1.16 13.79 -34.42
CA LEU A 924 -1.27 12.43 -34.95
C LEU A 924 -1.22 11.34 -33.86
N LEU A 925 -0.41 11.54 -32.82
CA LEU A 925 -0.20 10.55 -31.77
C LEU A 925 -1.48 10.32 -30.93
N ILE A 926 -2.20 11.38 -30.55
CA ILE A 926 -3.44 11.28 -29.76
C ILE A 926 -4.50 10.40 -30.45
N PRO A 927 -4.93 10.67 -31.70
CA PRO A 927 -5.93 9.85 -32.38
C PRO A 927 -5.44 8.42 -32.63
N TYR A 928 -4.14 8.22 -32.90
CA TYR A 928 -3.57 6.87 -32.98
C TYR A 928 -3.74 6.09 -31.67
N ILE A 929 -3.38 6.67 -30.52
CA ILE A 929 -3.56 6.02 -29.22
C ILE A 929 -5.03 5.71 -28.95
N LEU A 930 -5.96 6.60 -29.36
CA LEU A 930 -7.39 6.36 -29.24
C LEU A 930 -7.80 5.08 -29.98
N THR A 931 -7.37 4.88 -31.24
CA THR A 931 -7.71 3.67 -32.03
C THR A 931 -7.22 2.36 -31.41
N LEU A 932 -6.17 2.38 -30.58
CA LEU A 932 -5.71 1.20 -29.85
C LEU A 932 -6.65 0.79 -28.70
N ARG A 933 -7.63 1.64 -28.33
CA ARG A 933 -8.55 1.39 -27.21
C ARG A 933 -9.83 0.69 -27.67
N LYS A 934 -10.35 -0.19 -26.81
CA LYS A 934 -11.60 -0.95 -27.05
C LYS A 934 -12.79 -0.09 -27.48
N LYS A 935 -12.89 1.17 -27.00
CA LYS A 935 -14.01 2.07 -27.30
C LYS A 935 -13.98 2.66 -28.72
N TRP A 936 -12.78 2.78 -29.31
CA TRP A 936 -12.51 3.44 -30.59
C TRP A 936 -11.85 2.50 -31.61
N LYS A 937 -11.69 1.21 -31.28
CA LYS A 937 -11.02 0.20 -32.13
C LYS A 937 -11.63 0.06 -33.52
N ASP A 938 -12.93 0.27 -33.62
CA ASP A 938 -13.68 0.16 -34.88
C ASP A 938 -13.69 1.47 -35.68
N CYS A 939 -13.08 2.54 -35.16
CA CYS A 939 -12.97 3.83 -35.82
C CYS A 939 -11.77 3.87 -36.76
N LYS A 940 -11.95 4.40 -37.96
CA LYS A 940 -10.90 4.56 -38.97
C LYS A 940 -10.33 5.98 -38.94
N LEU A 941 -9.01 6.12 -39.12
CA LEU A 941 -8.35 7.44 -39.22
C LEU A 941 -8.43 7.96 -40.66
N ARG A 942 -8.95 9.17 -40.85
CA ARG A 942 -8.83 9.94 -42.10
C ARG A 942 -7.94 11.15 -41.85
N ILE A 943 -6.93 11.36 -42.70
CA ILE A 943 -5.93 12.40 -42.45
C ILE A 943 -6.06 13.47 -43.52
N TYR A 944 -6.28 14.71 -43.07
CA TYR A 944 -6.42 15.91 -43.90
C TYR A 944 -5.18 16.78 -43.69
N VAL A 945 -4.50 17.12 -44.78
CA VAL A 945 -3.26 17.91 -44.76
C VAL A 945 -3.42 19.13 -45.67
N GLY A 946 -2.93 20.27 -45.24
CA GLY A 946 -2.87 21.46 -46.09
C GLY A 946 -1.74 21.34 -47.11
N GLY A 947 -2.05 21.54 -48.38
CA GLY A 947 -1.09 21.35 -49.48
C GLY A 947 -1.21 22.39 -50.58
N LYS A 948 -0.39 22.25 -51.63
CA LYS A 948 -0.50 23.08 -52.83
C LYS A 948 -1.37 22.40 -53.88
N VAL A 949 -2.33 23.15 -54.45
CA VAL A 949 -3.25 22.66 -55.49
C VAL A 949 -2.51 22.04 -56.69
N ASN A 950 -1.31 22.54 -57.00
CA ASN A 950 -0.54 22.11 -58.16
C ASN A 950 0.23 20.79 -57.96
N ARG A 951 0.33 20.25 -56.73
CA ARG A 951 1.16 19.06 -56.39
C ARG A 951 0.46 18.09 -55.42
N ILE A 952 -0.86 17.93 -55.57
CA ILE A 952 -1.69 17.11 -54.67
C ILE A 952 -1.19 15.66 -54.63
N GLU A 953 -0.93 15.02 -55.78
CA GLU A 953 -0.58 13.60 -55.82
C GLU A 953 0.79 13.31 -55.20
N GLU A 954 1.79 14.17 -55.47
CA GLU A 954 3.15 14.06 -54.90
C GLU A 954 3.13 14.19 -53.38
N GLU A 955 2.42 15.21 -52.86
CA GLU A 955 2.27 15.43 -51.42
C GLU A 955 1.49 14.27 -50.76
N LYS A 956 0.54 13.65 -51.47
CA LYS A 956 -0.24 12.50 -50.96
C LYS A 956 0.67 11.29 -50.77
N ILE A 957 1.50 10.99 -51.76
CA ILE A 957 2.47 9.89 -51.72
C ILE A 957 3.51 10.14 -50.62
N ALA A 958 4.03 11.37 -50.51
CA ALA A 958 4.99 11.74 -49.47
C ALA A 958 4.40 11.55 -48.06
N MET A 959 3.15 11.98 -47.84
CA MET A 959 2.46 11.82 -46.57
C MET A 959 2.14 10.35 -46.25
N ALA A 960 1.71 9.58 -47.25
CA ALA A 960 1.49 8.14 -47.11
C ALA A 960 2.78 7.40 -46.70
N SER A 961 3.92 7.77 -47.31
CA SER A 961 5.24 7.24 -46.96
C SER A 961 5.61 7.56 -45.51
N LEU A 962 5.39 8.80 -45.06
CA LEU A 962 5.66 9.22 -43.68
C LEU A 962 4.82 8.43 -42.66
N LEU A 963 3.52 8.30 -42.89
CA LEU A 963 2.61 7.58 -41.99
C LEU A 963 2.89 6.08 -41.95
N SER A 964 3.28 5.50 -43.10
CA SER A 964 3.75 4.11 -43.18
C SER A 964 5.02 3.90 -42.34
N LYS A 965 5.98 4.83 -42.40
CA LYS A 965 7.19 4.80 -41.55
C LYS A 965 6.86 4.90 -40.06
N PHE A 966 5.84 5.69 -39.68
CA PHE A 966 5.32 5.72 -38.31
C PHE A 966 4.45 4.52 -37.93
N ARG A 967 4.16 3.61 -38.88
CA ARG A 967 3.27 2.44 -38.71
C ARG A 967 1.85 2.82 -38.24
N ILE A 968 1.39 4.01 -38.62
CA ILE A 968 0.04 4.49 -38.34
C ILE A 968 -0.87 4.00 -39.47
N LYS A 969 -1.85 3.16 -39.14
CA LYS A 969 -2.85 2.71 -40.09
C LYS A 969 -3.87 3.84 -40.31
N PHE A 970 -4.02 4.26 -41.56
CA PHE A 970 -5.02 5.22 -41.99
C PHE A 970 -5.94 4.59 -43.04
N ALA A 971 -7.15 5.15 -43.19
CA ALA A 971 -8.11 4.73 -44.20
C ALA A 971 -7.97 5.54 -45.49
N ASP A 972 -7.77 6.86 -45.38
CA ASP A 972 -7.56 7.74 -46.53
C ASP A 972 -6.75 8.98 -46.12
N ILE A 973 -6.09 9.60 -47.11
CA ILE A 973 -5.36 10.86 -47.00
C ILE A 973 -5.95 11.85 -48.01
N HIS A 974 -6.40 12.99 -47.51
CA HIS A 974 -6.93 14.09 -48.30
C HIS A 974 -6.01 15.30 -48.20
N ILE A 975 -5.70 15.91 -49.33
CA ILE A 975 -4.90 17.13 -49.40
C ILE A 975 -5.80 18.27 -49.82
N ILE A 976 -5.80 19.32 -49.00
CA ILE A 976 -6.67 20.47 -49.14
C ILE A 976 -5.82 21.64 -49.60
N GLY A 977 -6.07 22.11 -50.83
CA GLY A 977 -5.32 23.19 -51.46
C GLY A 977 -5.99 24.57 -51.40
N ASP A 978 -7.27 24.63 -51.05
CA ASP A 978 -8.14 25.81 -51.11
C ASP A 978 -8.35 26.51 -49.75
N ILE A 979 -7.48 26.21 -48.78
CA ILE A 979 -7.51 26.76 -47.42
C ILE A 979 -7.41 28.29 -47.39
N ASN A 980 -6.72 28.89 -48.37
CA ASN A 980 -6.46 30.33 -48.44
C ASN A 980 -7.35 31.06 -49.45
N MET A 981 -8.38 30.38 -49.98
CA MET A 981 -9.40 31.07 -50.76
C MET A 981 -10.26 31.94 -49.84
N LYS A 982 -10.76 33.06 -50.38
CA LYS A 982 -11.68 33.93 -49.63
C LYS A 982 -12.93 33.13 -49.25
N PRO A 983 -13.39 33.24 -47.99
CA PRO A 983 -14.59 32.55 -47.52
C PRO A 983 -15.85 33.07 -48.22
N ASN A 984 -16.95 32.32 -48.11
CA ASN A 984 -18.23 32.76 -48.63
C ASN A 984 -18.69 34.05 -47.93
N LYS A 985 -19.35 34.93 -48.68
CA LYS A 985 -19.86 36.22 -48.17
C LYS A 985 -20.77 36.06 -46.95
N GLU A 986 -21.57 34.99 -46.92
CA GLU A 986 -22.47 34.67 -45.79
C GLU A 986 -21.69 34.28 -44.54
N SER A 987 -20.73 33.35 -44.66
CA SER A 987 -19.88 32.91 -43.55
C SER A 987 -19.06 34.06 -42.99
N TRP A 988 -18.56 34.94 -43.86
CA TRP A 988 -17.83 36.14 -43.47
C TRP A 988 -18.72 37.13 -42.72
N LYS A 989 -19.95 37.37 -43.21
CA LYS A 989 -20.93 38.22 -42.52
C LYS A 989 -21.25 37.72 -41.11
N VAL A 990 -21.37 36.40 -40.94
CA VAL A 990 -21.58 35.76 -39.62
C VAL A 990 -20.40 36.00 -38.68
N PHE A 991 -19.16 36.08 -39.20
CA PHE A 991 -17.99 36.41 -38.42
C PHE A 991 -17.95 37.90 -38.05
N GLU A 992 -18.25 38.81 -38.98
CA GLU A 992 -18.35 40.25 -38.71
C GLU A 992 -19.40 40.56 -37.64
N GLU A 993 -20.61 40.00 -37.78
CA GLU A 993 -21.69 40.12 -36.78
C GLU A 993 -21.28 39.56 -35.40
N MET A 994 -20.36 38.60 -35.35
CA MET A 994 -19.87 38.03 -34.09
C MET A 994 -18.91 38.96 -33.35
N ILE A 995 -18.03 39.66 -34.07
CA ILE A 995 -17.01 40.53 -33.47
C ILE A 995 -17.52 41.96 -33.22
N GLU A 996 -18.59 42.38 -33.91
CA GLU A 996 -19.12 43.75 -33.88
C GLU A 996 -19.29 44.36 -32.47
N PRO A 997 -19.85 43.66 -31.45
CA PRO A 997 -19.99 44.22 -30.11
C PRO A 997 -18.66 44.56 -29.42
N TYR A 998 -17.57 43.97 -29.89
CA TYR A 998 -16.24 44.04 -29.28
C TYR A 998 -15.28 44.96 -30.05
N ARG A 999 -15.73 45.60 -31.13
CA ARG A 999 -14.92 46.54 -31.92
C ARG A 999 -14.89 47.95 -31.32
N LEU A 1000 -13.76 48.63 -31.49
CA LEU A 1000 -13.56 50.01 -31.01
C LEU A 1000 -14.06 51.08 -32.00
N HIS A 1001 -14.10 50.76 -33.31
CA HIS A 1001 -14.37 51.70 -34.42
C HIS A 1001 -13.51 52.96 -34.33
N GLU A 1002 -12.20 52.76 -34.38
CA GLU A 1002 -11.20 53.80 -34.21
C GLU A 1002 -11.13 54.71 -35.43
N SER A 1003 -11.19 54.14 -36.63
CA SER A 1003 -11.08 54.87 -37.89
C SER A 1003 -12.23 55.86 -38.14
N CYS A 1004 -13.32 55.73 -37.38
CA CYS A 1004 -14.51 56.56 -37.48
C CYS A 1004 -14.55 57.69 -36.42
N LYS A 1005 -13.49 57.85 -35.61
CA LYS A 1005 -13.43 58.79 -34.47
C LYS A 1005 -12.20 59.68 -34.53
N ASP A 1006 -12.27 60.84 -33.89
CA ASP A 1006 -11.13 61.77 -33.78
C ASP A 1006 -9.96 61.13 -33.00
N VAL A 1007 -8.72 61.47 -33.39
CA VAL A 1007 -7.48 60.88 -32.86
C VAL A 1007 -7.39 60.95 -31.32
N THR A 1008 -7.79 62.07 -30.72
CA THR A 1008 -7.79 62.25 -29.26
C THR A 1008 -8.82 61.36 -28.55
N THR A 1009 -9.98 61.15 -29.18
CA THR A 1009 -11.06 60.30 -28.66
C THR A 1009 -10.70 58.82 -28.83
N ALA A 1010 -10.08 58.46 -29.96
CA ALA A 1010 -9.54 57.14 -30.24
C ALA A 1010 -8.48 56.72 -29.20
N GLU A 1011 -7.51 57.58 -28.90
CA GLU A 1011 -6.47 57.32 -27.89
C GLU A 1011 -7.06 57.20 -26.48
N LYS A 1012 -8.04 58.02 -26.13
CA LYS A 1012 -8.75 57.93 -24.84
C LYS A 1012 -9.49 56.59 -24.71
N LEU A 1013 -10.23 56.18 -25.74
CA LEU A 1013 -10.95 54.90 -25.77
C LEU A 1013 -10.02 53.68 -25.75
N LYS A 1014 -8.83 53.78 -26.36
CA LYS A 1014 -7.78 52.77 -26.27
C LYS A 1014 -7.26 52.60 -24.84
N ARG A 1015 -7.09 53.70 -24.09
CA ARG A 1015 -6.68 53.64 -22.67
C ARG A 1015 -7.80 53.12 -21.76
N GLU A 1016 -9.04 53.51 -22.02
CA GLU A 1016 -10.19 53.10 -21.19
C GLU A 1016 -10.65 51.66 -21.47
N THR A 1017 -10.52 51.18 -22.71
CA THR A 1017 -10.96 49.84 -23.13
C THR A 1017 -9.91 49.12 -23.99
N PRO A 1018 -8.74 48.76 -23.43
CA PRO A 1018 -7.65 48.12 -24.17
C PRO A 1018 -7.99 46.71 -24.68
N TRP A 1019 -9.01 46.08 -24.10
CA TRP A 1019 -9.46 44.73 -24.44
C TRP A 1019 -10.30 44.66 -25.72
N LYS A 1020 -10.79 45.79 -26.23
CA LYS A 1020 -11.59 45.84 -27.48
C LYS A 1020 -10.71 45.71 -28.71
N ILE A 1021 -11.28 45.13 -29.76
CA ILE A 1021 -10.59 44.88 -31.03
C ILE A 1021 -10.42 46.22 -31.76
N THR A 1022 -9.18 46.53 -32.12
CA THR A 1022 -8.87 47.74 -32.90
C THR A 1022 -8.97 47.46 -34.40
N ASP A 1023 -9.33 48.47 -35.21
CA ASP A 1023 -9.46 48.28 -36.65
C ASP A 1023 -8.10 48.03 -37.33
N ALA A 1024 -7.03 48.62 -36.78
CA ALA A 1024 -5.67 48.37 -37.22
C ALA A 1024 -5.24 46.90 -36.98
N GLU A 1025 -5.57 46.35 -35.82
CA GLU A 1025 -5.35 44.93 -35.51
C GLU A 1025 -6.12 44.05 -36.48
N LEU A 1026 -7.42 44.30 -36.67
CA LEU A 1026 -8.28 43.49 -37.53
C LEU A 1026 -7.80 43.48 -38.98
N GLU A 1027 -7.35 44.61 -39.51
CA GLU A 1027 -6.80 44.68 -40.88
C GLU A 1027 -5.46 43.94 -40.96
N ALA A 1028 -4.60 44.02 -39.94
CA ALA A 1028 -3.33 43.31 -39.90
C ALA A 1028 -3.48 41.78 -39.89
N VAL A 1029 -4.57 41.24 -39.31
CA VAL A 1029 -4.84 39.80 -39.21
C VAL A 1029 -6.02 39.32 -40.08
N LYS A 1030 -6.44 40.13 -41.05
CA LYS A 1030 -7.59 39.86 -41.91
C LYS A 1030 -7.47 38.56 -42.70
N GLU A 1031 -6.32 38.32 -43.32
CA GLU A 1031 -6.05 37.08 -44.07
C GLU A 1031 -6.09 35.84 -43.17
N LYS A 1032 -5.57 35.94 -41.93
CA LYS A 1032 -5.70 34.86 -40.95
C LYS A 1032 -7.16 34.61 -40.58
N SER A 1033 -7.94 35.67 -40.43
CA SER A 1033 -9.38 35.58 -40.13
C SER A 1033 -10.14 34.94 -41.29
N TYR A 1034 -9.86 35.32 -42.55
CA TYR A 1034 -10.41 34.66 -43.74
C TYR A 1034 -10.13 33.17 -43.74
N ARG A 1035 -8.88 32.78 -43.43
CA ARG A 1035 -8.49 31.38 -43.31
C ARG A 1035 -9.26 30.62 -42.24
N GLN A 1036 -9.49 31.19 -41.05
CA GLN A 1036 -10.26 30.50 -40.01
C GLN A 1036 -11.72 30.27 -40.41
N VAL A 1037 -12.33 31.25 -41.09
CA VAL A 1037 -13.70 31.11 -41.61
C VAL A 1037 -13.75 30.07 -42.73
N ARG A 1038 -12.80 30.11 -43.67
CA ARG A 1038 -12.70 29.15 -44.77
C ARG A 1038 -12.47 27.72 -44.28
N LEU A 1039 -11.62 27.54 -43.26
CA LEU A 1039 -11.39 26.24 -42.64
C LEU A 1039 -12.66 25.64 -42.03
N ASN A 1040 -13.54 26.45 -41.45
CA ASN A 1040 -14.83 25.97 -40.96
C ASN A 1040 -15.71 25.43 -42.12
N GLU A 1041 -15.79 26.15 -43.25
CA GLU A 1041 -16.54 25.69 -44.41
C GLU A 1041 -16.08 24.30 -44.86
N LEU A 1042 -14.76 24.10 -44.94
CA LEU A 1042 -14.14 22.84 -45.33
C LEU A 1042 -14.34 21.72 -44.29
N LEU A 1043 -14.29 22.06 -43.00
CA LEU A 1043 -14.57 21.14 -41.91
C LEU A 1043 -16.03 20.65 -41.95
N GLN A 1044 -16.97 21.56 -42.25
CA GLN A 1044 -18.38 21.20 -42.41
C GLN A 1044 -18.64 20.34 -43.65
N GLU A 1045 -17.91 20.59 -44.74
CA GLU A 1045 -18.02 19.81 -45.97
C GLU A 1045 -17.55 18.36 -45.78
N HIS A 1046 -16.38 18.16 -45.17
CA HIS A 1046 -15.73 16.84 -45.13
C HIS A 1046 -15.92 16.05 -43.83
N SER A 1047 -16.13 16.73 -42.70
CA SER A 1047 -16.04 16.12 -41.36
C SER A 1047 -17.31 16.21 -40.51
N ARG A 1048 -18.45 16.65 -41.08
CA ARG A 1048 -19.73 16.75 -40.34
C ARG A 1048 -20.25 15.43 -39.78
N ALA A 1049 -19.96 14.31 -40.44
CA ALA A 1049 -20.38 12.96 -40.03
C ALA A 1049 -19.35 12.22 -39.16
N ALA A 1050 -18.21 12.85 -38.81
CA ALA A 1050 -17.16 12.22 -38.02
C ALA A 1050 -17.56 12.06 -36.55
N ASN A 1051 -17.04 11.03 -35.87
CA ASN A 1051 -17.24 10.85 -34.43
C ASN A 1051 -16.37 11.79 -33.60
N LEU A 1052 -15.20 12.15 -34.13
CA LEU A 1052 -14.22 13.01 -33.48
C LEU A 1052 -13.39 13.71 -34.55
N ILE A 1053 -13.20 15.01 -34.40
CA ILE A 1053 -12.30 15.80 -35.24
C ILE A 1053 -11.10 16.21 -34.38
N VAL A 1054 -9.90 15.91 -34.83
CA VAL A 1054 -8.65 16.39 -34.22
C VAL A 1054 -8.06 17.44 -35.16
N LEU A 1055 -7.93 18.68 -34.69
CA LEU A 1055 -7.54 19.83 -35.50
C LEU A 1055 -6.34 20.53 -34.87
N SER A 1056 -5.36 20.92 -35.68
CA SER A 1056 -4.25 21.75 -35.19
C SER A 1056 -4.77 23.10 -34.68
N LEU A 1057 -4.51 23.42 -33.40
CA LEU A 1057 -4.93 24.67 -32.77
C LEU A 1057 -4.16 25.86 -33.39
N PRO A 1058 -4.85 26.90 -33.92
CA PRO A 1058 -4.18 28.12 -34.37
C PRO A 1058 -3.61 28.86 -33.16
N VAL A 1059 -2.38 29.38 -33.27
CA VAL A 1059 -1.73 30.12 -32.18
C VAL A 1059 -1.84 31.62 -32.45
N ALA A 1060 -2.39 32.36 -31.48
CA ALA A 1060 -2.32 33.82 -31.45
C ALA A 1060 -1.02 34.26 -30.75
N ARG A 1061 -0.40 35.33 -31.24
CA ARG A 1061 0.74 35.96 -30.58
C ARG A 1061 0.24 36.88 -29.47
N LYS A 1062 0.78 36.72 -28.26
CA LYS A 1062 0.46 37.55 -27.09
C LYS A 1062 0.77 39.01 -27.38
N GLY A 1063 -0.15 39.90 -27.00
CA GLY A 1063 -0.02 41.34 -27.20
C GLY A 1063 -0.22 41.83 -28.65
N SER A 1064 -0.15 40.95 -29.66
CA SER A 1064 -0.43 41.30 -31.05
C SER A 1064 -1.91 41.14 -31.42
N ILE A 1065 -2.57 40.19 -30.77
CA ILE A 1065 -3.98 39.84 -30.99
C ILE A 1065 -4.70 39.95 -29.65
N SER A 1066 -5.87 40.59 -29.65
CA SER A 1066 -6.78 40.68 -28.52
C SER A 1066 -7.36 39.30 -28.20
N ASP A 1067 -7.48 39.01 -26.91
CA ASP A 1067 -8.05 37.76 -26.39
C ASP A 1067 -9.46 37.49 -26.96
N TRP A 1068 -10.24 38.56 -27.18
CA TRP A 1068 -11.58 38.47 -27.76
C TRP A 1068 -11.56 38.06 -29.23
N LEU A 1069 -10.61 38.58 -30.02
CA LEU A 1069 -10.45 38.19 -31.42
C LEU A 1069 -9.98 36.73 -31.53
N TYR A 1070 -9.07 36.30 -30.65
CA TYR A 1070 -8.62 34.91 -30.60
C TYR A 1070 -9.76 33.95 -30.23
N MET A 1071 -10.58 34.30 -29.23
CA MET A 1071 -11.77 33.52 -28.90
C MET A 1071 -12.79 33.49 -30.05
N ALA A 1072 -12.96 34.59 -30.78
CA ALA A 1072 -13.82 34.63 -31.96
C ALA A 1072 -13.31 33.68 -33.07
N TRP A 1073 -11.99 33.58 -33.28
CA TRP A 1073 -11.38 32.61 -34.19
C TRP A 1073 -11.65 31.16 -33.78
N LEU A 1074 -11.47 30.82 -32.50
CA LEU A 1074 -11.76 29.46 -32.02
C LEU A 1074 -13.26 29.13 -32.11
N GLU A 1075 -14.13 30.12 -31.84
CA GLU A 1075 -15.58 29.98 -31.94
C GLU A 1075 -16.01 29.68 -33.36
N ILE A 1076 -15.56 30.50 -34.33
CA ILE A 1076 -15.93 30.34 -35.73
C ILE A 1076 -15.33 29.08 -36.33
N LEU A 1077 -14.09 28.72 -35.99
CA LEU A 1077 -13.42 27.52 -36.51
C LEU A 1077 -14.15 26.23 -36.13
N THR A 1078 -14.74 26.18 -34.93
CA THR A 1078 -15.35 24.97 -34.38
C THR A 1078 -16.88 25.02 -34.27
N LYS A 1079 -17.52 25.96 -34.99
CA LYS A 1079 -18.97 26.15 -35.00
C LYS A 1079 -19.66 25.03 -35.78
N ASN A 1080 -20.76 24.49 -35.22
CA ASN A 1080 -21.62 23.47 -35.84
C ASN A 1080 -20.93 22.14 -36.21
N LEU A 1081 -19.85 21.79 -35.52
CA LEU A 1081 -19.11 20.54 -35.71
C LEU A 1081 -19.45 19.50 -34.61
N PRO A 1082 -19.24 18.19 -34.89
CA PRO A 1082 -19.18 17.15 -33.86
C PRO A 1082 -18.03 17.42 -32.86
N PRO A 1083 -17.82 16.59 -31.82
CA PRO A 1083 -16.77 16.84 -30.83
C PRO A 1083 -15.40 17.13 -31.48
N VAL A 1084 -14.79 18.25 -31.11
CA VAL A 1084 -13.51 18.72 -31.65
C VAL A 1084 -12.43 18.73 -30.58
N LEU A 1085 -11.25 18.22 -30.91
CA LEU A 1085 -10.02 18.34 -30.16
C LEU A 1085 -9.09 19.29 -30.91
N LEU A 1086 -8.91 20.50 -30.39
CA LEU A 1086 -7.90 21.42 -30.87
C LEU A 1086 -6.58 21.08 -30.17
N VAL A 1087 -5.55 20.70 -30.93
CA VAL A 1087 -4.27 20.20 -30.39
C VAL A 1087 -3.11 21.07 -30.88
N ARG A 1088 -2.21 21.43 -29.97
CA ARG A 1088 -0.89 21.98 -30.29
C ARG A 1088 0.14 21.30 -29.39
N GLY A 1089 1.10 20.59 -29.96
CA GLY A 1089 2.28 20.11 -29.23
C GLY A 1089 3.27 21.22 -28.90
N ASN A 1090 4.27 20.90 -28.09
CA ASN A 1090 5.33 21.81 -27.66
C ASN A 1090 6.51 21.88 -28.64
N HIS A 1091 6.30 21.51 -29.90
CA HIS A 1091 7.29 21.49 -30.98
C HIS A 1091 8.51 20.56 -30.77
N LYS A 1092 8.55 19.78 -29.68
CA LYS A 1092 9.46 18.64 -29.52
C LYS A 1092 8.90 17.43 -30.27
N ASN A 1093 9.78 16.63 -30.87
CA ASN A 1093 9.36 15.44 -31.60
C ASN A 1093 8.75 14.42 -30.61
N VAL A 1094 7.52 14.02 -30.87
CA VAL A 1094 6.84 12.92 -30.14
C VAL A 1094 6.74 11.64 -30.98
N LEU A 1095 7.06 11.75 -32.27
CA LEU A 1095 7.16 10.65 -33.22
C LEU A 1095 8.53 10.66 -33.90
N THR A 1096 9.12 9.47 -34.04
CA THR A 1096 10.36 9.24 -34.80
C THR A 1096 10.25 7.90 -35.53
N PHE A 1097 10.92 7.79 -36.67
CA PHE A 1097 10.99 6.54 -37.46
C PHE A 1097 12.35 5.85 -37.40
N TYR A 1098 13.35 6.45 -36.74
CA TYR A 1098 14.66 5.83 -36.51
C TYR A 1098 14.71 5.14 -35.15
N SER A 1099 15.38 3.98 -35.13
CA SER A 1099 15.55 3.17 -33.94
C SER A 1099 16.62 3.72 -33.01
#